data_AF-A0A1F6CC38-F1
#
_entry.id   AF-A0A1F6CC38-F1
#
_cell.length_a   1.000
_cell.length_b   1.000
_cell.length_c   1.000
_cell.angle_alpha   90.00
_cell.angle_beta   90.00
_cell.angle_gamma   90.00
#
_symmetry.space_group_name_H-M   'P 1'
#
loop_
_entity.id
_entity.type
_entity.pdbx_description
1 polymer ?
#
loop_
_entity_poly.entity_id
_entity_poly.type
_entity_poly.pdbx_seq_one_letter_code
_entity_poly.pdbx_strand_id
1 'polypeptide(L)'
;MKIPDLTSIRAFVLVGLALTLVAEGWCDVGVRHASPLQDRPVAPTLARLSFWVPPQRMSEFEATYEAKVAPILKKHGLTLSSERGRATPDSIFSRLFEVKTPSQFVEKRRVLQEESAWQEAMRDLGMAFGTTRADSLIRHRFVCYTSPAGPGKVAPSGPGKGPWRTYDVTDGLGGAYVSLIIQDREGALWFGNWAGGAPGGGVSRYDGKSWTTFTTKDGLANNNVRVIVQDREGVFWFGTFGGVSRYDGQMWRTFTTKDGLADSVVTSILQDREGHLWFGTLGGVSRYDGQTWKTFTTKDGLANNRVWSILQDRQGNLWFSTLGGVSRYDGQTWKTFTTKDGLASNNVGSIFEDQVGHLWFRTWGGGVSQYDGQAWTNFTTKDGLASNNVGSIFQDREGHLWFGTNSGVSRYDPSASLRAGGKSWRTFTTKDGLANNNVTSIIQDQEGVFWLGTRGGGVSRYDREGRGSSGPSGVGTWTTFTTQDGLAHNDAIFILTDREGHLWVGTYGGGVSCYDGRITTFTIQDGLVNNFVIPTFQDRAGNLWFGTNISGISRYDGQTWTSFTEEDGLVANSVRSIFQDREGHLWFGTHGGVSRYDGQTWTSFTPEDGMSGVSVYSIHQDRSDAIWFSTIGGVSRYDGKTWTTFTTKDGLAHNWVWSILQDREGVSWFGTGRFGTGQSGTGGGGVSRYDGQTWMTFATKDGLAHNVVTSILQDRSGVFWFGTEGGISRYDGKRWTTFTTEDGLAHNYILHNSIVQDREGVLWFGTEGGGVSRYDGRTFQTLTRQDGLGSNSVFSVLQDRTGALWFGTNGGVTRYRPSVPSPPPAFVDAVVADRRHEKVSELSVPSSVKLTAFEFHGMSFKTRPDGMVYRYRLNGYDKDWRTTHAWRVEYQNLPRGSYTFEVQAVDRDLVYSEKPATVALRVHAPYMLIGLWSALSVAVALVAWQTARVVRRDRRLREANAALSAGNKELFQVNQDLAEANRAAQEASQAKSTFLANMSHELRTPLNSVIAMSDILLEKYFGDLNVRQETYVKNVRDSGQHLLSLINDILDLSKVEAGHSPLELSEVDLKGLLENSLTIVRERALKHGISLSCEVEEDVPTVVADERKIKQMVFNLLSNAVKFTPDGGRVGIEAKVQGSRFKVQGSGPQPGTLNFEPGTGGEDGQCVEVCVWDTGVGIAPEDQGRVFGEFEQAKVSLVKQQEGTGLGLALVKRFVEQHGGRIWLESEVGKGSRFYFTLPVEPTSEMHSA
;
A
#
# COMPACT_ATOMS: atom_id res chain seq x y z
N MET A 1 65.30 -3.77 -58.08
CA MET A 1 66.48 -4.15 -57.26
C MET A 1 65.97 -4.58 -55.89
N LYS A 2 66.24 -5.84 -55.52
CA LYS A 2 66.07 -6.60 -54.26
C LYS A 2 65.37 -5.95 -53.01
N ILE A 3 64.19 -6.48 -52.63
CA ILE A 3 63.78 -7.30 -51.43
C ILE A 3 64.54 -7.06 -50.08
N PRO A 4 63.96 -7.25 -48.86
CA PRO A 4 62.61 -7.73 -48.40
C PRO A 4 61.90 -6.73 -47.43
N ASP A 5 60.67 -6.89 -46.89
CA ASP A 5 59.89 -8.08 -46.50
C ASP A 5 58.38 -7.79 -46.49
N LEU A 6 57.58 -8.84 -46.64
CA LEU A 6 56.13 -8.83 -46.88
C LEU A 6 55.44 -9.75 -45.86
N THR A 7 54.63 -9.18 -44.96
CA THR A 7 53.48 -9.92 -44.39
C THR A 7 52.35 -8.95 -43.99
N SER A 8 51.20 -9.16 -44.66
CA SER A 8 49.80 -8.88 -44.24
C SER A 8 49.37 -7.40 -44.03
N ILE A 9 48.80 -6.65 -45.00
CA ILE A 9 47.44 -6.74 -45.63
C ILE A 9 46.34 -6.66 -44.55
N ARG A 10 45.44 -5.66 -44.42
CA ARG A 10 44.86 -4.68 -45.36
C ARG A 10 44.21 -3.51 -44.59
N ALA A 11 44.64 -2.29 -44.89
CA ALA A 11 43.80 -1.11 -45.12
C ALA A 11 44.05 -0.78 -46.62
N PHE A 12 43.09 -0.44 -47.47
CA PHE A 12 42.39 0.84 -47.54
C PHE A 12 41.46 0.82 -48.79
N VAL A 13 40.59 1.83 -48.88
CA VAL A 13 39.88 2.36 -50.07
C VAL A 13 38.46 1.82 -50.36
N LEU A 14 37.45 2.65 -50.05
CA LEU A 14 36.66 3.30 -51.12
C LEU A 14 35.87 4.52 -50.60
N VAL A 15 36.18 5.64 -51.25
CA VAL A 15 35.51 6.93 -51.24
C VAL A 15 34.25 6.85 -52.13
N GLY A 16 33.14 7.47 -51.73
CA GLY A 16 32.00 7.67 -52.63
C GLY A 16 30.75 8.23 -51.98
N LEU A 17 30.61 9.57 -52.03
CA LEU A 17 29.37 10.35 -52.00
C LEU A 17 28.55 10.42 -50.69
N ALA A 18 28.89 11.43 -49.89
CA ALA A 18 27.93 12.25 -49.17
C ALA A 18 27.64 13.52 -50.00
N LEU A 19 26.38 13.79 -50.35
CA LEU A 19 25.77 15.12 -50.54
C LEU A 19 24.37 14.99 -51.17
N THR A 20 23.30 15.11 -50.38
CA THR A 20 22.12 15.99 -50.57
C THR A 20 20.93 15.50 -49.74
N LEU A 21 20.78 16.04 -48.53
CA LEU A 21 19.60 16.82 -48.10
C LEU A 21 19.76 17.18 -46.62
N VAL A 22 20.07 18.46 -46.44
CA VAL A 22 20.06 19.24 -45.20
C VAL A 22 18.60 19.58 -44.85
N ALA A 23 18.40 19.94 -43.58
CA ALA A 23 17.25 20.67 -43.01
C ALA A 23 16.07 19.78 -42.58
N GLU A 24 15.87 19.62 -41.27
CA GLU A 24 15.16 20.59 -40.44
C GLU A 24 15.31 20.22 -38.96
N GLY A 25 15.46 21.24 -38.12
CA GLY A 25 15.72 21.10 -36.70
C GLY A 25 14.53 20.57 -35.92
N TRP A 26 14.82 19.81 -34.87
CA TRP A 26 13.88 19.58 -33.79
C TRP A 26 14.53 20.02 -32.47
N CYS A 27 14.34 21.30 -32.17
CA CYS A 27 13.89 21.66 -30.83
C CYS A 27 12.54 20.96 -30.66
N ASP A 28 12.47 19.93 -29.82
CA ASP A 28 11.16 19.49 -29.33
C ASP A 28 11.09 19.64 -27.82
N VAL A 29 10.28 20.62 -27.46
CA VAL A 29 9.79 20.95 -26.14
C VAL A 29 8.70 19.91 -25.83
N GLY A 30 9.14 18.73 -25.40
CA GLY A 30 8.23 17.72 -24.84
C GLY A 30 7.84 18.06 -23.41
N VAL A 31 6.89 18.97 -23.23
CA VAL A 31 6.11 19.13 -21.99
C VAL A 31 5.38 17.82 -21.74
N ARG A 32 5.93 16.97 -20.87
CA ARG A 32 5.13 15.94 -20.20
C ARG A 32 4.29 16.66 -19.17
N HIS A 33 2.97 16.68 -19.35
CA HIS A 33 2.03 17.00 -18.29
C HIS A 33 2.30 16.09 -17.08
N ALA A 34 3.01 16.62 -16.10
CA ALA A 34 3.02 16.08 -14.75
C ALA A 34 1.62 16.30 -14.18
N SER A 35 0.95 15.24 -13.76
CA SER A 35 -0.23 15.36 -12.91
C SER A 35 0.08 16.25 -11.71
N PRO A 36 -0.86 17.09 -11.23
CA PRO A 36 -0.60 17.93 -10.08
C PRO A 36 -0.51 17.05 -8.84
N LEU A 37 0.73 16.74 -8.44
CA LEU A 37 1.04 16.15 -7.15
C LEU A 37 0.67 17.19 -6.09
N GLN A 38 -0.40 16.93 -5.33
CA GLN A 38 -0.68 17.66 -4.10
C GLN A 38 0.52 17.54 -3.15
N ASP A 39 1.01 18.67 -2.67
CA ASP A 39 2.09 18.79 -1.69
C ASP A 39 1.76 17.98 -0.43
N ARG A 40 2.37 16.80 -0.31
CA ARG A 40 2.60 16.15 0.98
C ARG A 40 4.05 16.43 1.39
N PRO A 41 4.35 16.66 2.68
CA PRO A 41 5.74 16.77 3.13
C PRO A 41 6.42 15.40 3.00
N VAL A 42 7.27 15.22 1.98
CA VAL A 42 8.06 14.00 1.74
C VAL A 42 9.50 14.21 2.25
N ALA A 43 10.12 13.13 2.73
CA ALA A 43 11.54 13.03 3.05
C ALA A 43 12.45 13.58 1.92
N PRO A 44 13.71 13.98 2.21
CA PRO A 44 14.60 14.56 1.22
C PRO A 44 14.69 13.69 -0.04
N THR A 45 14.52 14.36 -1.17
CA THR A 45 14.64 13.83 -2.52
C THR A 45 16.13 13.91 -2.90
N LEU A 46 16.69 12.94 -3.63
CA LEU A 46 18.07 13.03 -4.13
C LEU A 46 18.06 13.38 -5.61
N ALA A 47 19.16 13.87 -6.15
CA ALA A 47 19.33 14.07 -7.58
C ALA A 47 20.65 13.44 -8.02
N ARG A 48 20.64 12.61 -9.07
CA ARG A 48 21.89 12.09 -9.68
C ARG A 48 22.19 12.85 -10.94
N LEU A 49 23.44 13.27 -11.00
CA LEU A 49 24.11 13.65 -12.23
C LEU A 49 25.02 12.50 -12.68
N SER A 50 24.79 11.99 -13.88
CA SER A 50 25.56 10.91 -14.51
C SER A 50 26.23 11.37 -15.79
N PHE A 51 27.43 10.86 -16.06
CA PHE A 51 28.19 11.04 -17.28
C PHE A 51 28.61 9.69 -17.85
N TRP A 52 28.55 9.54 -19.18
CA TRP A 52 29.06 8.35 -19.86
C TRP A 52 30.51 8.60 -20.28
N VAL A 53 31.43 7.78 -19.75
CA VAL A 53 32.87 7.97 -19.86
C VAL A 53 33.52 6.63 -20.24
N PRO A 54 34.47 6.59 -21.18
CA PRO A 54 35.23 5.37 -21.45
C PRO A 54 35.92 4.84 -20.18
N PRO A 55 35.75 3.55 -19.81
CA PRO A 55 36.26 3.00 -18.54
C PRO A 55 37.76 3.26 -18.31
N GLN A 56 38.55 3.26 -19.38
CA GLN A 56 40.01 3.44 -19.34
C GLN A 56 40.44 4.85 -18.92
N ARG A 57 39.52 5.84 -18.93
CA ARG A 57 39.80 7.25 -18.62
C ARG A 57 39.00 7.78 -17.43
N MET A 58 38.44 6.89 -16.62
CA MET A 58 37.59 7.26 -15.47
C MET A 58 38.32 8.15 -14.45
N SER A 59 39.58 7.82 -14.11
CA SER A 59 40.37 8.60 -13.13
C SER A 59 40.70 10.01 -13.63
N GLU A 60 40.96 10.16 -14.92
CA GLU A 60 41.22 11.47 -15.56
C GLU A 60 39.94 12.32 -15.62
N PHE A 61 38.81 11.66 -15.90
CA PHE A 61 37.49 12.31 -15.88
C PHE A 61 37.13 12.82 -14.50
N GLU A 62 37.35 12.03 -13.45
CA GLU A 62 37.06 12.42 -12.06
C GLU A 62 37.84 13.67 -11.65
N ALA A 63 39.14 13.74 -11.95
CA ALA A 63 39.94 14.94 -11.70
C ALA A 63 39.40 16.17 -12.44
N THR A 64 38.96 16.00 -13.69
CA THR A 64 38.41 17.09 -14.50
C THR A 64 37.03 17.53 -13.99
N TYR A 65 36.20 16.58 -13.54
CA TYR A 65 34.90 16.84 -12.94
C TYR A 65 35.03 17.70 -11.67
N GLU A 66 35.95 17.35 -10.78
CA GLU A 66 36.18 18.10 -9.53
C GLU A 66 36.69 19.53 -9.83
N ALA A 67 37.51 19.71 -10.87
CA ALA A 67 38.04 21.01 -11.25
C ALA A 67 37.00 21.93 -11.93
N LYS A 68 36.17 21.38 -12.83
CA LYS A 68 35.31 22.19 -13.72
C LYS A 68 33.82 22.13 -13.40
N VAL A 69 33.30 21.01 -12.89
CA VAL A 69 31.85 20.79 -12.73
C VAL A 69 31.40 20.98 -11.28
N ALA A 70 32.15 20.45 -10.31
CA ALA A 70 31.81 20.56 -8.89
C ALA A 70 31.63 22.02 -8.40
N PRO A 71 32.47 23.01 -8.79
CA PRO A 71 32.29 24.41 -8.38
C PRO A 71 30.98 25.02 -8.87
N ILE A 72 30.55 24.68 -10.09
CA ILE A 72 29.30 25.18 -10.69
C ILE A 72 28.08 24.64 -9.94
N LEU A 73 28.11 23.33 -9.62
CA LEU A 73 27.04 22.70 -8.85
C LEU A 73 26.93 23.30 -7.44
N LYS A 74 28.07 23.58 -6.80
CA LYS A 74 28.13 24.24 -5.49
C LYS A 74 27.58 25.67 -5.53
N LYS A 75 27.88 26.45 -6.58
CA LYS A 75 27.33 27.81 -6.80
C LYS A 75 25.79 27.81 -6.83
N HIS A 76 25.18 26.78 -7.41
CA HIS A 76 23.72 26.62 -7.51
C HIS A 76 23.09 25.87 -6.32
N GLY A 77 23.83 25.74 -5.22
CA GLY A 77 23.38 25.13 -3.97
C GLY A 77 23.03 23.65 -4.10
N LEU A 78 23.61 22.93 -5.07
CA LEU A 78 23.52 21.47 -5.14
C LEU A 78 24.60 20.89 -4.23
N THR A 79 24.23 20.67 -2.97
CA THR A 79 25.12 20.08 -1.97
C THR A 79 25.28 18.59 -2.26
N LEU A 80 26.54 18.12 -2.31
CA LEU A 80 26.84 16.70 -2.46
C LEU A 80 26.21 15.93 -1.29
N SER A 81 25.47 14.86 -1.59
CA SER A 81 24.83 14.06 -0.54
C SER A 81 25.86 13.26 0.27
N SER A 82 25.58 13.10 1.56
CA SER A 82 26.30 12.15 2.43
C SER A 82 25.95 10.68 2.12
N GLU A 83 24.83 10.44 1.43
CA GLU A 83 24.46 9.11 0.93
C GLU A 83 25.37 8.72 -0.24
N ARG A 84 26.00 7.53 -0.14
CA ARG A 84 26.86 7.04 -1.22
C ARG A 84 26.01 6.65 -2.43
N GLY A 85 26.39 7.17 -3.60
CA GLY A 85 25.83 6.75 -4.89
C GLY A 85 26.03 5.26 -5.15
N ARG A 86 25.13 4.68 -5.95
CA ARG A 86 25.21 3.27 -6.38
C ARG A 86 26.46 3.00 -7.20
N ALA A 87 26.92 1.74 -7.18
CA ALA A 87 27.85 1.24 -8.19
C ALA A 87 27.21 1.45 -9.58
N THR A 88 27.95 2.11 -10.46
CA THR A 88 27.60 2.31 -11.85
C THR A 88 28.33 1.28 -12.71
N PRO A 89 27.82 0.94 -13.91
CA PRO A 89 28.62 0.21 -14.89
C PRO A 89 29.97 0.90 -15.09
N ASP A 90 31.04 0.15 -15.41
CA ASP A 90 32.42 0.67 -15.52
C ASP A 90 32.59 1.90 -16.45
N SER A 91 31.58 2.20 -17.29
CA SER A 91 31.53 3.32 -18.23
C SER A 91 30.66 4.51 -17.80
N ILE A 92 30.20 4.58 -16.55
CA ILE A 92 29.36 5.69 -16.06
C ILE A 92 29.94 6.29 -14.78
N PHE A 93 30.28 7.58 -14.81
CA PHE A 93 30.60 8.37 -13.63
C PHE A 93 29.33 9.01 -13.06
N SER A 94 29.15 9.06 -11.73
CA SER A 94 28.00 9.74 -11.14
C SER A 94 28.22 10.34 -9.74
N ARG A 95 27.45 11.40 -9.42
CA ARG A 95 27.39 12.04 -8.10
C ARG A 95 25.94 12.31 -7.67
N LEU A 96 25.70 12.29 -6.36
CA LEU A 96 24.39 12.54 -5.74
C LEU A 96 24.33 13.90 -5.07
N PHE A 97 23.16 14.55 -5.15
CA PHE A 97 22.88 15.85 -4.58
C PHE A 97 21.57 15.84 -3.79
N GLU A 98 21.51 16.58 -2.69
CA GLU A 98 20.28 16.69 -1.89
C GLU A 98 19.33 17.76 -2.45
N VAL A 99 18.06 17.41 -2.59
CA VAL A 99 16.96 18.29 -2.99
C VAL A 99 15.75 18.07 -2.10
N LYS A 100 15.14 19.14 -1.58
CA LYS A 100 14.04 19.03 -0.61
C LYS A 100 12.75 18.52 -1.24
N THR A 101 12.48 18.88 -2.51
CA THR A 101 11.29 18.47 -3.25
C THR A 101 11.58 18.24 -4.74
N PRO A 102 10.77 17.45 -5.46
CA PRO A 102 10.87 17.34 -6.92
C PRO A 102 10.79 18.70 -7.64
N SER A 103 9.95 19.61 -7.16
CA SER A 103 9.84 20.97 -7.70
C SER A 103 11.13 21.77 -7.55
N GLN A 104 11.84 21.62 -6.41
CA GLN A 104 13.15 22.26 -6.22
C GLN A 104 14.21 21.69 -7.18
N PHE A 105 14.15 20.39 -7.48
CA PHE A 105 15.02 19.80 -8.49
C PHE A 105 14.76 20.36 -9.89
N VAL A 106 13.49 20.47 -10.29
CA VAL A 106 13.12 21.03 -11.61
C VAL A 106 13.68 22.44 -11.76
N GLU A 107 13.55 23.28 -10.73
CA GLU A 107 14.07 24.64 -10.75
C GLU A 107 15.61 24.68 -10.81
N LYS A 108 16.29 23.91 -9.94
CA LYS A 108 17.77 23.84 -9.95
C LYS A 108 18.32 23.32 -11.28
N ARG A 109 17.65 22.33 -11.89
CA ARG A 109 18.03 21.80 -13.20
C ARG A 109 17.85 22.85 -14.30
N ARG A 110 16.75 23.60 -14.28
CA ARG A 110 16.49 24.69 -15.24
C ARG A 110 17.58 25.75 -15.16
N VAL A 111 17.85 26.26 -13.95
CA VAL A 111 18.89 27.27 -13.71
C VAL A 111 20.28 26.78 -14.13
N LEU A 112 20.62 25.51 -13.85
CA LEU A 112 21.89 24.93 -14.26
C LEU A 112 22.03 24.81 -15.78
N GLN A 113 20.94 24.50 -16.49
CA GLN A 113 20.92 24.41 -17.96
C GLN A 113 21.05 25.78 -18.64
N GLU A 114 20.61 26.86 -17.99
CA GLU A 114 20.69 28.24 -18.50
C GLU A 114 22.05 28.91 -18.20
N GLU A 115 22.89 28.36 -17.32
CA GLU A 115 24.20 28.91 -16.96
C GLU A 115 25.26 28.68 -18.07
N SER A 116 25.90 29.76 -18.53
CA SER A 116 26.93 29.71 -19.57
C SER A 116 28.14 28.85 -19.18
N ALA A 117 28.60 28.95 -17.93
CA ALA A 117 29.71 28.15 -17.39
C ALA A 117 29.40 26.64 -17.39
N TRP A 118 28.13 26.25 -17.19
CA TRP A 118 27.73 24.85 -17.26
C TRP A 118 27.80 24.33 -18.71
N GLN A 119 27.29 25.11 -19.67
CA GLN A 119 27.34 24.76 -21.09
C GLN A 119 28.78 24.65 -21.61
N GLU A 120 29.66 25.54 -21.16
CA GLU A 120 31.10 25.50 -21.47
C GLU A 120 31.77 24.26 -20.86
N ALA A 121 31.52 23.96 -19.58
CA ALA A 121 32.06 22.76 -18.94
C ALA A 121 31.60 21.46 -19.61
N MET A 122 30.34 21.37 -20.05
CA MET A 122 29.83 20.19 -20.77
C MET A 122 30.43 20.05 -22.18
N ARG A 123 30.74 21.16 -22.87
CA ARG A 123 31.46 21.17 -24.15
C ARG A 123 32.92 20.75 -23.97
N ASP A 124 33.60 21.29 -22.97
CA ASP A 124 34.98 20.93 -22.63
C ASP A 124 35.12 19.44 -22.32
N LEU A 125 34.19 18.90 -21.52
CA LEU A 125 34.14 17.47 -21.23
C LEU A 125 33.76 16.64 -22.47
N GLY A 126 32.94 17.18 -23.37
CA GLY A 126 32.63 16.57 -24.66
C GLY A 126 33.86 16.45 -25.55
N MET A 127 34.65 17.52 -25.68
CA MET A 127 35.92 17.54 -26.41
C MET A 127 36.95 16.58 -25.79
N ALA A 128 37.00 16.50 -24.45
CA ALA A 128 37.99 15.70 -23.75
C ALA A 128 37.63 14.21 -23.65
N PHE A 129 36.35 13.85 -23.51
CA PHE A 129 35.89 12.50 -23.15
C PHE A 129 34.71 11.94 -23.98
N GLY A 130 34.17 12.70 -24.94
CA GLY A 130 33.03 12.28 -25.78
C GLY A 130 33.38 11.19 -26.81
N THR A 131 32.39 10.37 -27.20
CA THR A 131 32.55 9.29 -28.20
C THR A 131 32.01 9.66 -29.59
N THR A 132 31.58 10.90 -29.80
CA THR A 132 31.13 11.46 -31.08
C THR A 132 31.66 12.88 -31.23
N ARG A 133 31.78 13.36 -32.48
CA ARG A 133 32.38 14.62 -32.99
C ARG A 133 32.82 15.70 -31.97
N ALA A 134 33.93 16.36 -32.29
CA ALA A 134 34.62 17.37 -31.46
C ALA A 134 33.76 18.60 -31.04
N ASP A 135 32.55 18.75 -31.58
CA ASP A 135 31.58 19.81 -31.27
C ASP A 135 30.40 19.34 -30.39
N SER A 136 30.35 18.07 -29.99
CA SER A 136 29.22 17.51 -29.24
C SER A 136 29.42 17.54 -27.71
N LEU A 137 28.35 17.84 -26.96
CA LEU A 137 28.34 17.81 -25.50
C LEU A 137 28.59 16.38 -24.99
N ILE A 138 29.28 16.25 -23.86
CA ILE A 138 29.37 14.94 -23.20
C ILE A 138 27.96 14.44 -22.86
N ARG A 139 27.69 13.17 -23.18
CA ARG A 139 26.44 12.53 -22.81
C ARG A 139 26.34 12.51 -21.29
N HIS A 140 25.32 13.19 -20.76
CA HIS A 140 25.06 13.26 -19.34
C HIS A 140 23.55 13.21 -19.06
N ARG A 141 23.18 12.89 -17.82
CA ARG A 141 21.79 12.82 -17.37
C ARG A 141 21.70 13.37 -15.96
N PHE A 142 20.87 14.39 -15.75
CA PHE A 142 20.54 14.91 -14.43
C PHE A 142 19.07 14.58 -14.13
N VAL A 143 18.84 13.73 -13.13
CA VAL A 143 17.50 13.24 -12.79
C VAL A 143 17.25 13.33 -11.30
N CYS A 144 16.03 13.71 -10.95
CA CYS A 144 15.50 13.61 -9.61
C CYS A 144 15.29 12.14 -9.26
N TYR A 145 15.70 11.75 -8.07
CA TYR A 145 15.23 10.57 -7.38
C TYR A 145 14.35 11.01 -6.25
N THR A 146 13.18 10.41 -6.14
CA THR A 146 12.71 10.09 -4.79
C THR A 146 13.79 9.21 -4.16
N SER A 147 14.50 9.66 -3.11
CA SER A 147 15.42 8.76 -2.40
C SER A 147 14.58 7.62 -1.80
N PRO A 148 14.70 6.37 -2.32
CA PRO A 148 13.78 5.28 -2.07
C PRO A 148 14.44 4.18 -1.20
N ALA A 149 13.67 3.18 -0.77
CA ALA A 149 14.17 1.97 -0.11
C ALA A 149 15.04 2.21 1.15
N GLY A 150 14.43 2.79 2.17
CA GLY A 150 14.85 2.54 3.56
C GLY A 150 14.08 1.34 4.13
N PRO A 151 14.48 0.83 5.31
CA PRO A 151 13.71 -0.16 6.06
C PRO A 151 12.22 0.15 6.09
N GLY A 152 11.38 -0.85 5.82
CA GLY A 152 9.93 -0.75 5.89
C GLY A 152 9.27 0.06 4.78
N LYS A 153 9.95 0.35 3.65
CA LYS A 153 9.38 1.16 2.55
C LYS A 153 8.92 0.33 1.35
N VAL A 154 7.79 0.76 0.78
CA VAL A 154 7.12 0.17 -0.38
C VAL A 154 7.51 0.92 -1.66
N ALA A 155 7.93 0.22 -2.72
CA ALA A 155 8.24 0.84 -4.02
C ALA A 155 7.54 0.14 -5.21
N PRO A 156 7.07 0.90 -6.21
CA PRO A 156 6.46 0.35 -7.43
C PRO A 156 7.53 -0.15 -8.42
N SER A 157 7.21 -1.22 -9.17
CA SER A 157 8.12 -1.81 -10.16
C SER A 157 8.33 -0.93 -11.40
N GLY A 158 9.58 -0.78 -11.86
CA GLY A 158 9.91 -0.14 -13.14
C GLY A 158 9.59 -0.97 -14.40
N PRO A 159 9.56 -0.34 -15.59
CA PRO A 159 9.26 -1.03 -16.85
C PRO A 159 10.48 -1.81 -17.35
N GLY A 160 10.36 -3.14 -17.42
CA GLY A 160 11.36 -4.02 -18.04
C GLY A 160 11.53 -3.79 -19.54
N LYS A 161 12.58 -4.36 -20.14
CA LYS A 161 12.85 -4.31 -21.58
C LYS A 161 13.06 -5.72 -22.12
N GLY A 162 12.26 -6.11 -23.12
CA GLY A 162 12.32 -7.45 -23.70
C GLY A 162 11.71 -8.50 -22.77
N PRO A 163 12.00 -9.80 -22.95
CA PRO A 163 11.44 -10.87 -22.11
C PRO A 163 11.99 -10.85 -20.68
N TRP A 164 13.07 -10.09 -20.42
CA TRP A 164 13.66 -9.90 -19.10
C TRP A 164 13.16 -8.62 -18.43
N ARG A 165 12.48 -8.76 -17.29
CA ARG A 165 12.16 -7.67 -16.37
C ARG A 165 13.21 -7.64 -15.26
N THR A 166 13.93 -6.55 -15.15
CA THR A 166 14.98 -6.39 -14.13
C THR A 166 14.48 -5.53 -12.98
N TYR A 167 14.83 -5.93 -11.76
CA TYR A 167 14.55 -5.20 -10.54
C TYR A 167 15.87 -4.95 -9.82
N ASP A 168 16.15 -3.71 -9.45
CA ASP A 168 17.30 -3.34 -8.63
C ASP A 168 16.87 -2.58 -7.36
N VAL A 169 17.83 -2.00 -6.64
CA VAL A 169 17.53 -1.24 -5.42
C VAL A 169 16.71 0.05 -5.66
N THR A 170 16.43 0.44 -6.92
CA THR A 170 15.52 1.56 -7.31
C THR A 170 14.08 1.08 -7.28
N ASP A 171 13.86 -0.19 -7.61
CA ASP A 171 12.55 -0.81 -7.62
C ASP A 171 12.09 -1.22 -6.21
N GLY A 172 12.99 -1.20 -5.22
CA GLY A 172 12.68 -1.45 -3.81
C GLY A 172 13.42 -2.62 -3.17
N LEU A 173 14.30 -3.30 -3.91
CA LEU A 173 15.20 -4.32 -3.35
C LEU A 173 16.15 -3.73 -2.30
N GLY A 174 16.41 -4.48 -1.22
CA GLY A 174 17.27 -4.05 -0.11
C GLY A 174 18.77 -4.11 -0.41
N GLY A 175 19.16 -4.78 -1.49
CA GLY A 175 20.54 -4.89 -1.94
C GLY A 175 20.63 -5.47 -3.35
N ALA A 176 21.68 -5.10 -4.07
CA ALA A 176 21.88 -5.51 -5.47
C ALA A 176 22.49 -6.91 -5.61
N TYR A 177 23.02 -7.49 -4.52
CA TYR A 177 23.38 -8.90 -4.49
C TYR A 177 22.21 -9.72 -3.95
N VAL A 178 21.68 -10.61 -4.77
CA VAL A 178 20.59 -11.51 -4.39
C VAL A 178 21.12 -12.93 -4.30
N SER A 179 21.13 -13.44 -3.08
CA SER A 179 21.77 -14.71 -2.71
C SER A 179 20.85 -15.91 -2.73
N LEU A 180 19.54 -15.67 -2.54
CA LEU A 180 18.51 -16.69 -2.48
C LEU A 180 17.16 -16.07 -2.86
N ILE A 181 16.27 -16.90 -3.42
CA ILE A 181 14.90 -16.54 -3.73
C ILE A 181 14.00 -17.69 -3.28
N ILE A 182 12.92 -17.39 -2.55
CA ILE A 182 11.85 -18.36 -2.25
C ILE A 182 10.49 -17.77 -2.61
N GLN A 183 9.51 -18.63 -2.89
CA GLN A 183 8.11 -18.23 -3.05
C GLN A 183 7.30 -18.74 -1.86
N ASP A 184 6.50 -17.86 -1.25
CA ASP A 184 5.65 -18.22 -0.13
C ASP A 184 4.34 -18.91 -0.56
N ARG A 185 3.54 -19.35 0.42
CA ARG A 185 2.25 -19.99 0.19
C ARG A 185 1.22 -19.08 -0.48
N GLU A 186 1.25 -17.78 -0.20
CA GLU A 186 0.35 -16.78 -0.79
C GLU A 186 0.76 -16.40 -2.23
N GLY A 187 1.98 -16.75 -2.63
CA GLY A 187 2.51 -16.55 -3.97
C GLY A 187 3.57 -15.45 -4.05
N ALA A 188 3.79 -14.67 -2.99
CA ALA A 188 4.78 -13.61 -2.98
C ALA A 188 6.21 -14.17 -2.92
N LEU A 189 7.15 -13.43 -3.49
CA LEU A 189 8.56 -13.80 -3.56
C LEU A 189 9.37 -13.10 -2.48
N TRP A 190 10.29 -13.83 -1.87
CA TRP A 190 11.19 -13.34 -0.84
C TRP A 190 12.64 -13.51 -1.28
N PHE A 191 13.42 -12.46 -1.10
CA PHE A 191 14.79 -12.33 -1.59
C PHE A 191 15.72 -12.09 -0.39
N GLY A 192 16.79 -12.87 -0.31
CA GLY A 192 17.87 -12.64 0.65
C GLY A 192 18.95 -11.75 0.03
N ASN A 193 19.07 -10.52 0.53
CA ASN A 193 19.94 -9.50 -0.05
C ASN A 193 21.22 -9.35 0.76
N TRP A 194 22.36 -9.26 0.07
CA TRP A 194 23.66 -8.97 0.69
C TRP A 194 24.19 -7.62 0.21
N ALA A 195 24.96 -6.95 1.04
CA ALA A 195 25.59 -5.67 0.70
C ALA A 195 27.13 -5.70 0.72
N GLY A 196 27.75 -6.89 0.72
CA GLY A 196 29.21 -7.00 0.57
C GLY A 196 30.02 -6.32 1.69
N GLY A 197 29.44 -6.15 2.88
CA GLY A 197 30.06 -5.44 4.01
C GLY A 197 29.75 -3.94 4.08
N ALA A 198 29.03 -3.35 3.11
CA ALA A 198 28.50 -1.99 3.20
C ALA A 198 27.17 -1.94 4.00
N PRO A 199 26.74 -0.75 4.50
CA PRO A 199 25.39 -0.59 5.05
C PRO A 199 24.34 -0.83 3.96
N GLY A 200 23.57 -1.92 4.06
CA GLY A 200 22.56 -2.35 3.10
C GLY A 200 22.20 -3.83 3.28
N GLY A 201 21.38 -4.39 2.39
CA GLY A 201 20.95 -5.80 2.44
C GLY A 201 19.61 -5.98 3.14
N GLY A 202 19.42 -7.15 3.75
CA GLY A 202 18.20 -7.53 4.45
C GLY A 202 17.37 -8.51 3.64
N VAL A 203 16.06 -8.41 3.81
CA VAL A 203 15.10 -9.28 3.12
C VAL A 203 14.11 -8.41 2.36
N SER A 204 13.97 -8.65 1.07
CA SER A 204 12.93 -8.01 0.27
C SER A 204 11.80 -9.00 0.00
N ARG A 205 10.55 -8.54 0.13
CA ARG A 205 9.34 -9.25 -0.29
C ARG A 205 8.76 -8.53 -1.50
N TYR A 206 8.35 -9.28 -2.52
CA TYR A 206 7.65 -8.80 -3.69
C TYR A 206 6.31 -9.51 -3.83
N ASP A 207 5.22 -8.76 -3.84
CA ASP A 207 3.84 -9.26 -3.90
C ASP A 207 3.21 -9.15 -5.30
N GLY A 208 4.03 -8.97 -6.33
CA GLY A 208 3.56 -8.76 -7.71
C GLY A 208 3.20 -7.31 -8.04
N LYS A 209 3.01 -6.45 -7.03
CA LYS A 209 2.73 -5.00 -7.20
C LYS A 209 3.83 -4.12 -6.61
N SER A 210 4.39 -4.53 -5.49
CA SER A 210 5.22 -3.67 -4.67
C SER A 210 6.31 -4.44 -3.94
N TRP A 211 7.44 -3.76 -3.74
CA TRP A 211 8.57 -4.26 -2.98
C TRP A 211 8.53 -3.74 -1.56
N THR A 212 8.61 -4.63 -0.57
CA THR A 212 8.78 -4.28 0.85
C THR A 212 10.11 -4.83 1.35
N THR A 213 10.97 -3.99 1.93
CA THR A 213 12.28 -4.42 2.44
C THR A 213 12.37 -4.32 3.95
N PHE A 214 12.84 -5.39 4.58
CA PHE A 214 13.04 -5.53 6.02
C PHE A 214 14.53 -5.59 6.36
N THR A 215 14.92 -4.87 7.41
CA THR A 215 16.30 -4.76 7.91
C THR A 215 16.35 -4.87 9.43
N THR A 216 17.54 -4.72 10.02
CA THR A 216 17.72 -4.64 11.49
C THR A 216 16.89 -3.56 12.17
N LYS A 217 16.49 -2.50 11.46
CA LYS A 217 15.59 -1.46 12.00
C LYS A 217 14.15 -1.93 12.18
N ASP A 218 13.73 -2.96 11.43
CA ASP A 218 12.38 -3.52 11.48
C ASP A 218 12.28 -4.70 12.47
N GLY A 219 13.41 -5.22 12.94
CA GLY A 219 13.49 -6.32 13.90
C GLY A 219 14.28 -7.55 13.42
N LEU A 220 14.84 -7.51 12.19
CA LEU A 220 15.72 -8.55 11.67
C LEU A 220 17.03 -8.62 12.50
N ALA A 221 17.57 -9.81 12.74
CA ALA A 221 18.75 -10.03 13.57
C ALA A 221 20.01 -9.46 12.91
N ASN A 222 20.11 -9.58 11.58
CA ASN A 222 21.20 -9.06 10.78
C ASN A 222 20.77 -8.93 9.32
N ASN A 223 21.29 -7.93 8.61
CA ASN A 223 20.96 -7.71 7.19
C ASN A 223 21.60 -8.73 6.23
N ASN A 224 22.55 -9.55 6.70
CA ASN A 224 23.10 -10.65 5.90
C ASN A 224 22.27 -11.91 6.13
N VAL A 225 21.22 -12.07 5.32
CA VAL A 225 20.34 -13.25 5.36
C VAL A 225 20.87 -14.33 4.46
N ARG A 226 21.05 -15.54 5.02
CA ARG A 226 21.66 -16.68 4.33
C ARG A 226 20.67 -17.78 3.97
N VAL A 227 19.58 -17.89 4.72
CA VAL A 227 18.55 -18.90 4.52
C VAL A 227 17.19 -18.33 4.95
N ILE A 228 16.14 -18.66 4.20
CA ILE A 228 14.76 -18.31 4.50
C ILE A 228 13.92 -19.57 4.42
N VAL A 229 13.12 -19.83 5.44
CA VAL A 229 12.18 -20.95 5.49
C VAL A 229 10.82 -20.44 5.96
N GLN A 230 9.75 -20.83 5.28
CA GLN A 230 8.38 -20.69 5.80
C GLN A 230 7.98 -22.02 6.44
N ASP A 231 7.63 -22.00 7.73
CA ASP A 231 7.20 -23.19 8.44
C ASP A 231 5.77 -23.61 8.08
N ARG A 232 5.31 -24.73 8.65
CA ARG A 232 3.98 -25.29 8.40
C ARG A 232 2.83 -24.38 8.82
N GLU A 233 3.05 -23.50 9.78
CA GLU A 233 2.05 -22.54 10.29
C GLU A 233 2.04 -21.24 9.47
N GLY A 234 2.97 -21.10 8.52
CA GLY A 234 3.07 -19.93 7.65
C GLY A 234 4.02 -18.85 8.17
N VAL A 235 4.70 -19.10 9.30
CA VAL A 235 5.65 -18.18 9.92
C VAL A 235 7.00 -18.29 9.21
N PHE A 236 7.65 -17.15 8.99
CA PHE A 236 8.96 -17.09 8.35
C PHE A 236 10.10 -17.12 9.37
N TRP A 237 11.14 -17.85 9.00
CA TRP A 237 12.37 -18.00 9.75
C TRP A 237 13.54 -17.61 8.86
N PHE A 238 14.33 -16.64 9.32
CA PHE A 238 15.48 -16.09 8.61
C PHE A 238 16.75 -16.43 9.39
N GLY A 239 17.63 -17.21 8.76
CA GLY A 239 18.96 -17.47 9.28
C GLY A 239 19.91 -16.37 8.83
N THR A 240 20.50 -15.67 9.79
CA THR A 240 21.34 -14.50 9.53
C THR A 240 22.74 -14.66 10.14
N PHE A 241 23.61 -13.68 9.94
CA PHE A 241 24.93 -13.64 10.59
C PHE A 241 24.87 -13.19 12.07
N GLY A 242 23.72 -12.70 12.55
CA GLY A 242 23.53 -12.19 13.91
C GLY A 242 22.50 -12.95 14.74
N GLY A 243 21.97 -14.06 14.22
CA GLY A 243 20.99 -14.91 14.89
C GLY A 243 19.88 -15.36 13.95
N VAL A 244 18.79 -15.84 14.54
CA VAL A 244 17.57 -16.25 13.85
C VAL A 244 16.51 -15.17 14.03
N SER A 245 15.84 -14.77 12.95
CA SER A 245 14.63 -13.95 13.06
C SER A 245 13.38 -14.73 12.67
N ARG A 246 12.34 -14.61 13.48
CA ARG A 246 10.99 -15.12 13.25
C ARG A 246 10.08 -13.96 12.88
N TYR A 247 9.24 -14.15 11.87
CA TYR A 247 8.24 -13.18 11.43
C TYR A 247 6.91 -13.87 11.13
N ASP A 248 5.84 -13.46 11.80
CA ASP A 248 4.48 -14.02 11.64
C ASP A 248 3.58 -13.18 10.71
N GLY A 249 4.17 -12.27 9.94
CA GLY A 249 3.42 -11.35 9.08
C GLY A 249 3.06 -10.02 9.75
N GLN A 250 3.25 -9.90 11.07
CA GLN A 250 3.02 -8.64 11.80
C GLN A 250 4.20 -8.28 12.69
N MET A 251 4.74 -9.24 13.44
CA MET A 251 5.74 -9.01 14.47
C MET A 251 7.05 -9.75 14.17
N TRP A 252 8.15 -9.06 14.44
CA TRP A 252 9.50 -9.62 14.41
C TRP A 252 9.92 -10.08 15.81
N ARG A 253 10.49 -11.28 15.90
CA ARG A 253 11.19 -11.77 17.10
C ARG A 253 12.54 -12.32 16.71
N THR A 254 13.59 -11.87 17.38
CA THR A 254 14.97 -12.33 17.12
C THR A 254 15.46 -13.20 18.26
N PHE A 255 16.13 -14.29 17.91
CA PHE A 255 16.77 -15.24 18.82
C PHE A 255 18.28 -15.25 18.59
N THR A 256 19.03 -15.18 19.69
CA THR A 256 20.49 -15.09 19.73
C THR A 256 21.06 -16.16 20.65
N THR A 257 22.38 -16.16 20.83
CA THR A 257 23.05 -17.04 21.80
C THR A 257 22.56 -16.86 23.23
N LYS A 258 22.01 -15.68 23.58
CA LYS A 258 21.41 -15.43 24.91
C LYS A 258 20.11 -16.20 25.13
N ASP A 259 19.41 -16.55 24.05
CA ASP A 259 18.12 -17.25 24.08
C ASP A 259 18.28 -18.78 24.05
N GLY A 260 19.50 -19.28 23.80
CA GLY A 260 19.82 -20.71 23.74
C GLY A 260 20.32 -21.21 22.37
N LEU A 261 20.45 -20.31 21.37
CA LEU A 261 21.05 -20.63 20.08
C LEU A 261 22.56 -20.94 20.22
N ALA A 262 23.05 -21.96 19.52
CA ALA A 262 24.43 -22.42 19.63
C ALA A 262 25.47 -21.40 19.16
N ASP A 263 25.15 -20.62 18.11
CA ASP A 263 26.00 -19.55 17.58
C ASP A 263 25.16 -18.57 16.75
N SER A 264 25.59 -17.31 16.66
CA SER A 264 24.85 -16.26 15.95
C SER A 264 24.88 -16.41 14.43
N VAL A 265 25.83 -17.14 13.84
CA VAL A 265 25.89 -17.32 12.39
C VAL A 265 25.13 -18.59 12.00
N VAL A 266 23.92 -18.40 11.49
CA VAL A 266 23.02 -19.48 11.07
C VAL A 266 23.27 -19.81 9.60
N THR A 267 23.53 -21.08 9.31
CA THR A 267 23.91 -21.58 7.98
C THR A 267 22.79 -22.33 7.28
N SER A 268 21.88 -22.93 8.04
CA SER A 268 20.78 -23.76 7.55
C SER A 268 19.63 -23.82 8.54
N ILE A 269 18.40 -23.96 8.04
CA ILE A 269 17.17 -24.13 8.82
C ILE A 269 16.38 -25.28 8.21
N LEU A 270 15.85 -26.15 9.07
CA LEU A 270 14.96 -27.24 8.67
C LEU A 270 13.82 -27.37 9.69
N GLN A 271 12.58 -27.51 9.23
CA GLN A 271 11.49 -28.00 10.08
C GLN A 271 11.37 -29.52 9.89
N ASP A 272 11.50 -30.28 10.97
CA ASP A 272 11.34 -31.74 10.93
C ASP A 272 9.86 -32.16 10.83
N ARG A 273 9.64 -33.47 10.67
CA ARG A 273 8.30 -34.05 10.59
C ARG A 273 7.45 -33.85 11.84
N GLU A 274 8.06 -33.78 13.01
CA GLU A 274 7.40 -33.58 14.31
C GLU A 274 7.04 -32.11 14.55
N GLY A 275 7.58 -31.19 13.74
CA GLY A 275 7.32 -29.76 13.78
C GLY A 275 8.44 -28.96 14.44
N HIS A 276 9.48 -29.60 14.97
CA HIS A 276 10.61 -28.91 15.57
C HIS A 276 11.46 -28.22 14.49
N LEU A 277 12.01 -27.06 14.86
CA LEU A 277 12.91 -26.31 14.00
C LEU A 277 14.35 -26.59 14.40
N TRP A 278 15.17 -26.92 13.41
CA TRP A 278 16.59 -27.22 13.53
C TRP A 278 17.41 -26.16 12.82
N PHE A 279 18.40 -25.62 13.53
CA PHE A 279 19.26 -24.54 13.07
C PHE A 279 20.71 -25.01 13.08
N GLY A 280 21.30 -25.09 11.89
CA GLY A 280 22.74 -25.34 11.76
C GLY A 280 23.48 -24.02 11.95
N THR A 281 24.49 -24.02 12.81
CA THR A 281 25.28 -22.81 13.11
C THR A 281 26.79 -23.09 13.02
N LEU A 282 27.63 -22.07 13.20
CA LEU A 282 29.07 -22.28 13.28
C LEU A 282 29.54 -22.89 14.61
N GLY A 283 28.68 -22.92 15.63
CA GLY A 283 28.98 -23.43 16.97
C GLY A 283 28.24 -24.71 17.38
N GLY A 284 27.31 -25.19 16.55
CA GLY A 284 26.64 -26.48 16.74
C GLY A 284 25.33 -26.58 15.98
N VAL A 285 24.44 -27.43 16.48
CA VAL A 285 23.05 -27.53 16.03
C VAL A 285 22.15 -27.07 17.17
N SER A 286 21.18 -26.20 16.88
CA SER A 286 20.14 -25.84 17.85
C SER A 286 18.79 -26.36 17.40
N ARG A 287 18.03 -26.99 18.31
CA ARG A 287 16.65 -27.40 18.10
C ARG A 287 15.72 -26.50 18.91
N TYR A 288 14.62 -26.07 18.31
CA TYR A 288 13.57 -25.28 18.92
C TYR A 288 12.22 -25.98 18.76
N ASP A 289 11.49 -26.16 19.86
CA ASP A 289 10.19 -26.82 19.90
C ASP A 289 8.99 -25.85 19.96
N GLY A 290 9.24 -24.55 19.80
CA GLY A 290 8.25 -23.49 19.98
C GLY A 290 8.30 -22.84 21.37
N GLN A 291 8.95 -23.46 22.35
CA GLN A 291 9.08 -22.94 23.72
C GLN A 291 10.53 -22.91 24.20
N THR A 292 11.27 -24.00 24.00
CA THR A 292 12.61 -24.22 24.55
C THR A 292 13.66 -24.49 23.48
N TRP A 293 14.90 -24.11 23.77
CA TRP A 293 16.07 -24.35 22.94
C TRP A 293 16.90 -25.49 23.50
N LYS A 294 17.32 -26.41 22.64
CA LYS A 294 18.30 -27.46 22.96
C LYS A 294 19.45 -27.43 21.95
N THR A 295 20.66 -27.28 22.45
CA THR A 295 21.87 -27.23 21.62
C THR A 295 22.64 -28.54 21.67
N PHE A 296 23.14 -28.98 20.52
CA PHE A 296 23.97 -30.17 20.34
C PHE A 296 25.31 -29.77 19.73
N THR A 297 26.38 -30.34 20.28
CA THR A 297 27.79 -30.07 19.93
C THR A 297 28.55 -31.37 19.75
N THR A 298 29.86 -31.27 19.52
CA THR A 298 30.77 -32.43 19.49
C THR A 298 30.76 -33.24 20.78
N LYS A 299 30.38 -32.65 21.93
CA LYS A 299 30.22 -33.37 23.19
C LYS A 299 29.03 -34.34 23.16
N ASP A 300 28.04 -34.07 22.33
CA ASP A 300 26.81 -34.85 22.21
C ASP A 300 26.89 -35.93 21.12
N GLY A 301 27.93 -35.90 20.27
CA GLY A 301 28.17 -36.86 19.19
C GLY A 301 28.23 -36.26 17.78
N LEU A 302 28.11 -34.94 17.64
CA LEU A 302 28.25 -34.23 16.37
C LEU A 302 29.71 -34.30 15.86
N ALA A 303 29.91 -34.52 14.56
CA ALA A 303 31.24 -34.66 13.96
C ALA A 303 32.08 -33.39 14.10
N ASN A 304 31.44 -32.23 13.98
CA ASN A 304 32.04 -30.92 14.18
C ASN A 304 30.96 -29.88 14.47
N ASN A 305 31.29 -28.89 15.32
CA ASN A 305 30.37 -27.81 15.66
C ASN A 305 30.02 -26.89 14.48
N ARG A 306 30.85 -26.82 13.44
CA ARG A 306 30.59 -26.01 12.26
C ARG A 306 29.70 -26.77 11.28
N VAL A 307 28.39 -26.51 11.35
CA VAL A 307 27.36 -27.15 10.54
C VAL A 307 27.06 -26.31 9.31
N TRP A 308 26.94 -26.95 8.15
CA TRP A 308 26.70 -26.30 6.87
C TRP A 308 25.28 -26.51 6.32
N SER A 309 24.76 -27.72 6.45
CA SER A 309 23.43 -28.09 5.96
C SER A 309 22.79 -29.15 6.84
N ILE A 310 21.45 -29.18 6.83
CA ILE A 310 20.62 -30.16 7.53
C ILE A 310 19.64 -30.75 6.51
N LEU A 311 19.45 -32.07 6.53
CA LEU A 311 18.46 -32.77 5.73
C LEU A 311 17.77 -33.83 6.59
N GLN A 312 16.45 -33.97 6.50
CA GLN A 312 15.73 -35.13 7.03
C GLN A 312 15.51 -36.13 5.90
N ASP A 313 16.02 -37.35 6.04
CA ASP A 313 15.83 -38.40 5.05
C ASP A 313 14.39 -38.96 5.05
N ARG A 314 14.07 -39.80 4.06
CA ARG A 314 12.74 -40.43 3.97
C ARG A 314 12.38 -41.29 5.17
N GLN A 315 13.37 -41.90 5.82
CA GLN A 315 13.19 -42.73 7.02
C GLN A 315 13.00 -41.89 8.31
N GLY A 316 13.20 -40.58 8.24
CA GLY A 316 13.02 -39.65 9.34
C GLY A 316 14.30 -39.29 10.09
N ASN A 317 15.46 -39.83 9.72
CA ASN A 317 16.73 -39.47 10.34
C ASN A 317 17.18 -38.09 9.88
N LEU A 318 17.79 -37.35 10.79
CA LEU A 318 18.40 -36.06 10.50
C LEU A 318 19.87 -36.23 10.18
N TRP A 319 20.31 -35.61 9.09
CA TRP A 319 21.68 -35.62 8.61
C TRP A 319 22.25 -34.21 8.62
N PHE A 320 23.46 -34.09 9.15
CA PHE A 320 24.16 -32.83 9.36
C PHE A 320 25.50 -32.88 8.63
N SER A 321 25.69 -32.01 7.65
CA SER A 321 26.98 -31.85 6.99
C SER A 321 27.82 -30.84 7.76
N THR A 322 29.06 -31.21 8.09
CA THR A 322 29.91 -30.40 8.95
C THR A 322 31.30 -30.21 8.35
N LEU A 323 32.13 -29.35 8.95
CA LEU A 323 33.54 -29.21 8.59
C LEU A 323 34.36 -30.50 8.82
N GLY A 324 33.94 -31.38 9.74
CA GLY A 324 34.69 -32.57 10.19
C GLY A 324 34.09 -33.92 9.82
N GLY A 325 32.98 -33.95 9.08
CA GLY A 325 32.34 -35.16 8.59
C GLY A 325 30.83 -34.97 8.46
N VAL A 326 30.13 -36.10 8.38
CA VAL A 326 28.66 -36.15 8.39
C VAL A 326 28.19 -36.76 9.70
N SER A 327 27.17 -36.19 10.33
CA SER A 327 26.49 -36.81 11.47
C SER A 327 25.05 -37.16 11.12
N ARG A 328 24.62 -38.34 11.53
CA ARG A 328 23.23 -38.81 11.49
C ARG A 328 22.67 -38.86 12.90
N TYR A 329 21.45 -38.37 13.08
CA TYR A 329 20.67 -38.44 14.31
C TYR A 329 19.32 -39.10 14.02
N ASP A 330 19.03 -40.20 14.70
CA ASP A 330 17.78 -40.96 14.55
C ASP A 330 16.67 -40.53 15.54
N GLY A 331 16.90 -39.44 16.27
CA GLY A 331 16.03 -38.99 17.36
C GLY A 331 16.49 -39.43 18.75
N GLN A 332 17.41 -40.39 18.84
CA GLN A 332 17.95 -40.90 20.10
C GLN A 332 19.48 -40.88 20.13
N THR A 333 20.13 -41.36 19.07
CA THR A 333 21.58 -41.59 19.00
C THR A 333 22.23 -40.85 17.84
N TRP A 334 23.48 -40.44 18.06
CA TRP A 334 24.33 -39.82 17.04
C TRP A 334 25.28 -40.86 16.45
N LYS A 335 25.39 -40.87 15.11
CA LYS A 335 26.41 -41.63 14.39
C LYS A 335 27.16 -40.70 13.44
N THR A 336 28.48 -40.69 13.54
CA THR A 336 29.34 -39.84 12.71
C THR A 336 30.09 -40.66 11.68
N PHE A 337 30.21 -40.12 10.47
CA PHE A 337 30.91 -40.69 9.32
C PHE A 337 32.01 -39.73 8.84
N THR A 338 33.19 -40.28 8.60
CA THR A 338 34.40 -39.57 8.19
C THR A 338 35.05 -40.26 7.01
N THR A 339 36.19 -39.76 6.57
CA THR A 339 37.04 -40.41 5.56
C THR A 339 37.45 -41.83 5.93
N LYS A 340 37.47 -42.17 7.23
CA LYS A 340 37.73 -43.54 7.69
C LYS A 340 36.60 -44.51 7.36
N ASP A 341 35.38 -43.98 7.20
CA ASP A 341 34.16 -44.75 6.96
C ASP A 341 33.83 -44.84 5.46
N GLY A 342 34.58 -44.14 4.60
CA GLY A 342 34.41 -44.16 3.13
C GLY A 342 34.05 -42.82 2.50
N LEU A 343 33.85 -41.75 3.30
CA LEU A 343 33.59 -40.40 2.79
C LEU A 343 34.79 -39.84 2.02
N ALA A 344 34.58 -39.12 0.91
CA ALA A 344 35.69 -38.60 0.09
C ALA A 344 36.50 -37.50 0.79
N SER A 345 35.86 -36.66 1.60
CA SER A 345 36.49 -35.62 2.41
C SER A 345 35.61 -35.25 3.59
N ASN A 346 36.23 -34.97 4.74
CA ASN A 346 35.52 -34.61 5.98
C ASN A 346 34.84 -33.24 5.91
N ASN A 347 35.24 -32.37 4.98
CA ASN A 347 34.60 -31.07 4.83
C ASN A 347 33.40 -31.20 3.87
N VAL A 348 32.20 -31.33 4.42
CA VAL A 348 30.97 -31.63 3.66
C VAL A 348 30.08 -30.40 3.59
N GLY A 349 29.86 -29.88 2.38
CA GLY A 349 29.16 -28.62 2.15
C GLY A 349 27.64 -28.73 2.12
N SER A 350 27.09 -29.80 1.55
CA SER A 350 25.65 -29.98 1.39
C SER A 350 25.27 -31.45 1.25
N ILE A 351 23.98 -31.74 1.46
CA ILE A 351 23.38 -33.08 1.39
C ILE A 351 22.19 -32.99 0.43
N PHE A 352 22.01 -34.01 -0.41
CA PHE A 352 20.88 -34.16 -1.31
C PHE A 352 20.39 -35.61 -1.26
N GLU A 353 19.09 -35.85 -1.12
CA GLU A 353 18.49 -37.18 -1.21
C GLU A 353 17.86 -37.35 -2.59
N ASP A 354 18.24 -38.41 -3.32
CA ASP A 354 17.68 -38.69 -4.63
C ASP A 354 16.31 -39.40 -4.57
N GLN A 355 15.66 -39.53 -5.72
CA GLN A 355 14.34 -40.16 -5.84
C GLN A 355 14.27 -41.62 -5.36
N VAL A 356 15.39 -42.34 -5.30
CA VAL A 356 15.45 -43.74 -4.84
C VAL A 356 15.88 -43.87 -3.38
N GLY A 357 16.29 -42.77 -2.75
CA GLY A 357 16.65 -42.70 -1.32
C GLY A 357 18.15 -42.77 -1.04
N HIS A 358 19.02 -42.67 -2.06
CA HIS A 358 20.45 -42.51 -1.79
C HIS A 358 20.76 -41.07 -1.38
N LEU A 359 21.71 -40.92 -0.46
CA LEU A 359 22.18 -39.63 0.01
C LEU A 359 23.47 -39.25 -0.72
N TRP A 360 23.50 -38.04 -1.26
CA TRP A 360 24.59 -37.46 -2.00
C TRP A 360 25.19 -36.30 -1.22
N PHE A 361 26.47 -36.39 -0.95
CA PHE A 361 27.23 -35.47 -0.12
C PHE A 361 28.27 -34.75 -0.97
N ARG A 362 28.10 -33.43 -1.07
CA ARG A 362 29.10 -32.58 -1.70
C ARG A 362 30.27 -32.41 -0.74
N THR A 363 31.46 -32.82 -1.16
CA THR A 363 32.68 -32.66 -0.37
C THR A 363 33.59 -31.58 -0.97
N TRP A 364 34.23 -30.77 -0.13
CA TRP A 364 35.13 -29.73 -0.61
C TRP A 364 36.45 -30.36 -1.10
N GLY A 365 36.68 -30.30 -2.42
CA GLY A 365 37.89 -30.80 -3.07
C GLY A 365 37.94 -32.31 -3.33
N GLY A 366 37.02 -33.08 -2.72
CA GLY A 366 36.94 -34.55 -2.85
C GLY A 366 35.92 -35.04 -3.88
N GLY A 367 35.17 -34.16 -4.54
CA GLY A 367 34.06 -34.55 -5.42
C GLY A 367 32.78 -34.83 -4.63
N VAL A 368 32.03 -35.87 -5.03
CA VAL A 368 30.75 -36.23 -4.44
C VAL A 368 30.80 -37.62 -3.86
N SER A 369 30.30 -37.79 -2.64
CA SER A 369 30.12 -39.10 -2.00
C SER A 369 28.64 -39.48 -2.00
N GLN A 370 28.31 -40.66 -2.52
CA GLN A 370 26.99 -41.27 -2.42
C GLN A 370 26.98 -42.28 -1.26
N TYR A 371 25.89 -42.32 -0.51
CA TYR A 371 25.61 -43.31 0.51
C TYR A 371 24.27 -43.98 0.22
N ASP A 372 24.26 -45.31 0.09
CA ASP A 372 23.07 -46.10 -0.21
C ASP A 372 22.34 -46.63 1.04
N GLY A 373 22.81 -46.26 2.23
CA GLY A 373 22.35 -46.80 3.51
C GLY A 373 23.26 -47.90 4.08
N GLN A 374 24.19 -48.43 3.28
CA GLN A 374 25.14 -49.47 3.67
C GLN A 374 26.59 -49.08 3.33
N ALA A 375 26.85 -48.67 2.09
CA ALA A 375 28.17 -48.41 1.54
C ALA A 375 28.32 -46.98 1.00
N TRP A 376 29.57 -46.52 0.96
CA TRP A 376 29.97 -45.24 0.38
C TRP A 376 30.60 -45.44 -0.99
N THR A 377 30.16 -44.65 -1.97
CA THR A 377 30.74 -44.59 -3.31
C THR A 377 31.16 -43.15 -3.62
N ASN A 378 32.41 -42.94 -4.05
CA ASN A 378 32.96 -41.60 -4.30
C ASN A 378 33.15 -41.36 -5.80
N PHE A 379 32.75 -40.18 -6.27
CA PHE A 379 32.86 -39.77 -7.66
C PHE A 379 33.71 -38.50 -7.79
N THR A 380 34.70 -38.58 -8.69
CA THR A 380 35.70 -37.55 -8.95
C THR A 380 35.82 -37.27 -10.45
N THR A 381 36.75 -36.38 -10.82
CA THR A 381 37.10 -36.15 -12.23
C THR A 381 37.56 -37.40 -12.98
N LYS A 382 38.07 -38.42 -12.28
CA LYS A 382 38.45 -39.71 -12.89
C LYS A 382 37.24 -40.51 -13.35
N ASP A 383 36.09 -40.30 -12.72
CA ASP A 383 34.86 -41.04 -12.98
C ASP A 383 33.98 -40.36 -14.04
N GLY A 384 34.26 -39.09 -14.36
CA GLY A 384 33.56 -38.31 -15.39
C GLY A 384 33.01 -36.96 -14.91
N LEU A 385 33.18 -36.62 -13.63
CA LEU A 385 32.81 -35.33 -13.06
C LEU A 385 33.66 -34.20 -13.65
N ALA A 386 33.07 -33.04 -13.93
CA ALA A 386 33.76 -31.91 -14.57
C ALA A 386 34.85 -31.31 -13.65
N SER A 387 34.59 -31.31 -12.34
CA SER A 387 35.53 -30.88 -11.32
C SER A 387 35.14 -31.48 -9.96
N ASN A 388 36.15 -31.74 -9.12
CA ASN A 388 35.94 -32.17 -7.74
C ASN A 388 35.37 -31.07 -6.83
N ASN A 389 35.23 -29.85 -7.34
CA ASN A 389 34.58 -28.74 -6.64
C ASN A 389 33.16 -28.55 -7.18
N VAL A 390 32.24 -29.33 -6.62
CA VAL A 390 30.82 -29.28 -6.96
C VAL A 390 30.15 -28.16 -6.17
N GLY A 391 29.44 -27.26 -6.85
CA GLY A 391 28.70 -26.15 -6.26
C GLY A 391 27.23 -26.50 -5.96
N SER A 392 26.59 -27.27 -6.84
CA SER A 392 25.17 -27.62 -6.77
C SER A 392 24.89 -29.04 -7.27
N ILE A 393 23.83 -29.65 -6.72
CA ILE A 393 23.29 -30.95 -7.13
C ILE A 393 21.80 -30.75 -7.42
N PHE A 394 21.34 -31.23 -8.57
CA PHE A 394 19.95 -31.16 -9.00
C PHE A 394 19.53 -32.50 -9.62
N GLN A 395 18.34 -33.01 -9.33
CA GLN A 395 17.81 -34.20 -10.00
C GLN A 395 16.70 -33.80 -10.97
N ASP A 396 16.81 -34.22 -12.23
CA ASP A 396 15.76 -33.99 -13.21
C ASP A 396 14.58 -34.96 -13.06
N ARG A 397 13.47 -34.65 -13.76
CA ARG A 397 12.25 -35.47 -13.72
C ARG A 397 12.43 -36.90 -14.26
N GLU A 398 13.48 -37.15 -15.04
CA GLU A 398 13.81 -38.49 -15.56
C GLU A 398 14.71 -39.28 -14.60
N GLY A 399 15.13 -38.67 -13.48
CA GLY A 399 15.94 -39.27 -12.44
C GLY A 399 17.46 -39.06 -12.62
N HIS A 400 17.90 -38.34 -13.66
CA HIS A 400 19.33 -38.02 -13.82
C HIS A 400 19.77 -36.97 -12.82
N LEU A 401 21.00 -37.09 -12.34
CA LEU A 401 21.61 -36.13 -11.44
C LEU A 401 22.51 -35.17 -12.22
N TRP A 402 22.39 -33.89 -11.94
CA TRP A 402 23.14 -32.81 -12.54
C TRP A 402 23.99 -32.14 -11.47
N PHE A 403 25.28 -32.03 -11.74
CA PHE A 403 26.29 -31.51 -10.84
C PHE A 403 26.88 -30.24 -11.44
N GLY A 404 26.51 -29.08 -10.89
CA GLY A 404 27.13 -27.81 -11.25
C GLY A 404 28.49 -27.70 -10.60
N THR A 405 29.53 -27.43 -11.38
CA THR A 405 30.91 -27.34 -10.87
C THR A 405 31.56 -26.03 -11.31
N ASN A 406 32.77 -25.75 -10.82
CA ASN A 406 33.56 -24.62 -11.30
C ASN A 406 34.25 -24.86 -12.66
N SER A 407 34.06 -26.01 -13.30
CA SER A 407 34.69 -26.37 -14.59
C SER A 407 33.73 -27.02 -15.59
N GLY A 408 32.42 -26.86 -15.39
CA GLY A 408 31.35 -27.32 -16.27
C GLY A 408 30.17 -27.87 -15.47
N VAL A 409 29.23 -28.48 -16.18
CA VAL A 409 28.14 -29.23 -15.58
C VAL A 409 28.25 -30.71 -15.98
N SER A 410 28.10 -31.61 -15.01
CA SER A 410 28.11 -33.05 -15.25
C SER A 410 26.75 -33.65 -15.00
N ARG A 411 26.24 -34.43 -15.96
CA ARG A 411 25.04 -35.25 -15.81
C ARG A 411 25.45 -36.70 -15.55
N TYR A 412 24.85 -37.28 -14.53
CA TYR A 412 24.96 -38.69 -14.16
C TYR A 412 23.63 -39.41 -14.42
N ASP A 413 23.69 -40.48 -15.21
CA ASP A 413 22.59 -41.41 -15.42
C ASP A 413 22.86 -42.70 -14.62
N PRO A 414 22.16 -42.90 -13.48
CA PRO A 414 22.34 -44.10 -12.66
C PRO A 414 21.90 -45.38 -13.39
N SER A 415 21.05 -45.28 -14.41
CA SER A 415 20.56 -46.43 -15.19
C SER A 415 21.45 -46.81 -16.37
N ALA A 416 22.42 -45.96 -16.73
CA ALA A 416 23.28 -46.19 -17.89
C ALA A 416 24.20 -47.41 -17.73
N SER A 417 24.58 -47.75 -16.50
CA SER A 417 25.36 -48.96 -16.18
C SER A 417 24.64 -50.26 -16.52
N LEU A 418 23.32 -50.23 -16.69
CA LEU A 418 22.49 -51.37 -17.08
C LEU A 418 22.42 -51.55 -18.62
N ARG A 419 22.93 -50.58 -19.41
CA ARG A 419 22.90 -50.62 -20.87
C ARG A 419 24.31 -50.94 -21.40
N ALA A 420 24.42 -51.90 -22.30
CA ALA A 420 25.71 -52.29 -22.88
C ALA A 420 26.40 -51.09 -23.56
N GLY A 421 27.56 -50.67 -23.03
CA GLY A 421 28.33 -49.53 -23.54
C GLY A 421 27.86 -48.14 -23.10
N GLY A 422 26.87 -48.05 -22.20
CA GLY A 422 26.38 -46.78 -21.66
C GLY A 422 27.43 -46.09 -20.78
N LYS A 423 27.78 -44.82 -21.09
CA LYS A 423 28.55 -43.98 -20.17
C LYS A 423 27.62 -43.35 -19.15
N SER A 424 27.83 -43.63 -17.87
CA SER A 424 27.04 -43.05 -16.79
C SER A 424 27.24 -41.55 -16.63
N TRP A 425 28.34 -40.98 -17.13
CA TRP A 425 28.65 -39.55 -17.02
C TRP A 425 28.71 -38.87 -18.39
N ARG A 426 28.11 -37.69 -18.46
CA ARG A 426 28.26 -36.74 -19.58
C ARG A 426 28.53 -35.35 -19.03
N THR A 427 29.62 -34.73 -19.46
CA THR A 427 30.00 -33.38 -19.03
C THR A 427 29.80 -32.38 -20.17
N PHE A 428 29.30 -31.21 -19.83
CA PHE A 428 29.09 -30.09 -20.73
C PHE A 428 29.92 -28.89 -20.28
N THR A 429 30.57 -28.25 -21.25
CA THR A 429 31.46 -27.10 -21.08
C THR A 429 31.13 -26.00 -22.08
N THR A 430 31.89 -24.91 -22.07
CA THR A 430 31.81 -23.86 -23.09
C THR A 430 32.00 -24.37 -24.52
N LYS A 431 32.69 -25.50 -24.71
CA LYS A 431 32.83 -26.14 -26.03
C LYS A 431 31.52 -26.75 -26.54
N ASP A 432 30.62 -27.09 -25.63
CA ASP A 432 29.33 -27.70 -25.93
C ASP A 432 28.21 -26.66 -26.05
N GLY A 433 28.47 -25.38 -25.72
CA GLY A 433 27.52 -24.27 -25.78
C GLY A 433 27.15 -23.64 -24.43
N LEU A 434 27.70 -24.14 -23.31
CA LEU A 434 27.51 -23.52 -21.99
C LEU A 434 28.14 -22.12 -21.95
N ALA A 435 27.46 -21.14 -21.36
CA ALA A 435 27.95 -19.75 -21.36
C ALA A 435 29.28 -19.58 -20.60
N ASN A 436 29.42 -20.27 -19.47
CA ASN A 436 30.63 -20.28 -18.67
C ASN A 436 30.70 -21.58 -17.86
N ASN A 437 31.91 -22.10 -17.68
CA ASN A 437 32.16 -23.35 -16.96
C ASN A 437 31.94 -23.25 -15.44
N ASN A 438 31.82 -22.05 -14.87
CA ASN A 438 31.53 -21.89 -13.46
C ASN A 438 30.01 -21.84 -13.20
N VAL A 439 29.41 -23.02 -12.97
CA VAL A 439 27.96 -23.19 -12.81
C VAL A 439 27.59 -23.06 -11.33
N THR A 440 26.69 -22.12 -11.03
CA THR A 440 26.29 -21.76 -9.65
C THR A 440 24.98 -22.41 -9.24
N SER A 441 24.04 -22.56 -10.18
CA SER A 441 22.68 -23.06 -9.95
C SER A 441 22.16 -23.77 -11.19
N ILE A 442 21.30 -24.77 -10.99
CA ILE A 442 20.69 -25.57 -12.05
C ILE A 442 19.24 -25.84 -11.64
N ILE A 443 18.31 -25.59 -12.54
CA ILE A 443 16.91 -26.00 -12.39
C ILE A 443 16.36 -26.53 -13.71
N GLN A 444 15.25 -27.27 -13.62
CA GLN A 444 14.42 -27.66 -14.76
C GLN A 444 13.05 -27.01 -14.62
N ASP A 445 12.61 -26.29 -15.65
CA ASP A 445 11.30 -25.65 -15.65
C ASP A 445 10.15 -26.65 -15.94
N GLN A 446 8.92 -26.14 -16.00
CA GLN A 446 7.74 -26.98 -16.22
C GLN A 446 7.69 -27.62 -17.61
N GLU A 447 8.31 -27.00 -18.60
CA GLU A 447 8.38 -27.48 -19.99
C GLU A 447 9.53 -28.49 -20.19
N GLY A 448 10.34 -28.72 -19.15
CA GLY A 448 11.46 -29.66 -19.17
C GLY A 448 12.77 -29.04 -19.64
N VAL A 449 12.80 -27.72 -19.86
CA VAL A 449 13.99 -26.96 -20.25
C VAL A 449 14.87 -26.73 -19.03
N PHE A 450 16.19 -26.84 -19.22
CA PHE A 450 17.15 -26.62 -18.15
C PHE A 450 17.67 -25.20 -18.18
N TRP A 451 17.75 -24.59 -17.00
CA TRP A 451 18.30 -23.26 -16.80
C TRP A 451 19.47 -23.32 -15.83
N LEU A 452 20.62 -22.80 -16.27
CA LEU A 452 21.87 -22.86 -15.53
C LEU A 452 22.39 -21.44 -15.31
N GLY A 453 22.56 -21.08 -14.03
CA GLY A 453 23.23 -19.86 -13.64
C GLY A 453 24.73 -20.05 -13.73
N THR A 454 25.43 -19.08 -14.32
CA THR A 454 26.88 -19.12 -14.44
C THR A 454 27.53 -17.86 -13.90
N ARG A 455 28.77 -17.99 -13.43
CA ARG A 455 29.58 -16.86 -12.98
C ARG A 455 30.31 -16.22 -14.16
N GLY A 456 29.96 -14.99 -14.50
CA GLY A 456 30.51 -14.18 -15.59
C GLY A 456 29.91 -14.45 -16.97
N GLY A 457 29.16 -15.55 -17.17
CA GLY A 457 28.56 -15.92 -18.47
C GLY A 457 27.06 -15.64 -18.59
N GLY A 458 26.41 -15.19 -17.51
CA GLY A 458 24.95 -15.02 -17.46
C GLY A 458 24.22 -16.34 -17.25
N VAL A 459 23.11 -16.53 -17.96
CA VAL A 459 22.24 -17.70 -17.84
C VAL A 459 22.31 -18.55 -19.11
N SER A 460 22.56 -19.85 -18.97
CA SER A 460 22.46 -20.82 -20.07
C SER A 460 21.13 -21.55 -20.01
N ARG A 461 20.44 -21.60 -21.15
CA ARG A 461 19.23 -22.39 -21.39
C ARG A 461 19.61 -23.59 -22.24
N TYR A 462 19.23 -24.78 -21.80
CA TYR A 462 19.47 -26.03 -22.51
C TYR A 462 18.14 -26.71 -22.85
N ASP A 463 17.81 -26.67 -24.14
CA ASP A 463 16.68 -27.39 -24.70
C ASP A 463 17.11 -28.79 -25.08
N ARG A 464 16.55 -29.76 -24.34
CA ARG A 464 16.66 -31.15 -24.73
C ARG A 464 15.55 -31.43 -25.74
N GLU A 465 15.89 -31.76 -26.98
CA GLU A 465 14.87 -32.29 -27.89
C GLU A 465 14.22 -33.53 -27.28
N GLY A 466 12.88 -33.56 -27.25
CA GLY A 466 12.12 -34.66 -26.70
C GLY A 466 10.73 -34.79 -27.34
N ARG A 467 10.57 -35.84 -28.14
CA ARG A 467 9.33 -36.40 -28.75
C ARG A 467 8.68 -35.57 -29.88
N GLY A 468 9.21 -35.70 -31.09
CA GLY A 468 8.47 -35.36 -32.32
C GLY A 468 9.29 -35.05 -33.56
N SER A 469 10.55 -34.63 -33.41
CA SER A 469 11.40 -34.25 -34.55
C SER A 469 12.19 -35.46 -35.08
N SER A 470 11.86 -35.89 -36.28
CA SER A 470 12.61 -36.86 -37.09
C SER A 470 13.86 -36.23 -37.71
N GLY A 471 14.71 -35.60 -36.90
CA GLY A 471 15.97 -34.98 -37.30
C GLY A 471 17.20 -35.80 -36.86
N PRO A 472 18.26 -35.89 -37.68
CA PRO A 472 19.45 -36.66 -37.36
C PRO A 472 20.46 -35.82 -36.55
N SER A 473 20.22 -35.59 -35.25
CA SER A 473 21.28 -35.32 -34.26
C SER A 473 20.72 -35.18 -32.84
N GLY A 474 20.99 -36.17 -31.98
CA GLY A 474 20.64 -36.15 -30.54
C GLY A 474 21.45 -35.17 -29.69
N VAL A 475 21.72 -33.95 -30.18
CA VAL A 475 22.47 -32.90 -29.50
C VAL A 475 21.49 -31.78 -29.11
N GLY A 476 21.15 -31.68 -27.82
CA GLY A 476 20.31 -30.58 -27.34
C GLY A 476 20.92 -29.20 -27.61
N THR A 477 20.07 -28.18 -27.74
CA THR A 477 20.45 -26.82 -28.15
C THR A 477 20.73 -25.95 -26.93
N TRP A 478 21.84 -25.20 -26.97
CA TRP A 478 22.20 -24.23 -25.94
C TRP A 478 21.89 -22.80 -26.40
N THR A 479 21.32 -22.00 -25.51
CA THR A 479 21.11 -20.56 -25.70
C THR A 479 21.68 -19.84 -24.49
N THR A 480 22.40 -18.74 -24.70
CA THR A 480 22.97 -17.94 -23.61
C THR A 480 22.27 -16.59 -23.52
N PHE A 481 21.98 -16.15 -22.30
CA PHE A 481 21.43 -14.84 -22.01
C PHE A 481 22.40 -14.05 -21.12
N THR A 482 22.72 -12.84 -21.58
CA THR A 482 23.65 -11.91 -20.96
C THR A 482 23.00 -10.55 -20.72
N THR A 483 23.76 -9.59 -20.22
CA THR A 483 23.34 -8.18 -20.11
C THR A 483 22.98 -7.55 -21.45
N GLN A 484 23.50 -8.06 -22.58
CA GLN A 484 23.08 -7.60 -23.91
C GLN A 484 21.65 -8.02 -24.24
N ASP A 485 21.19 -9.12 -23.65
CA ASP A 485 19.86 -9.71 -23.85
C ASP A 485 18.82 -9.20 -22.83
N GLY A 486 19.24 -8.32 -21.91
CA GLY A 486 18.38 -7.72 -20.88
C GLY A 486 18.54 -8.30 -19.48
N LEU A 487 19.47 -9.23 -19.25
CA LEU A 487 19.81 -9.70 -17.91
C LEU A 487 20.41 -8.54 -17.07
N ALA A 488 20.10 -8.47 -15.78
CA ALA A 488 20.61 -7.39 -14.94
C ALA A 488 22.14 -7.44 -14.72
N HIS A 489 22.72 -8.65 -14.70
CA HIS A 489 24.16 -8.86 -14.55
C HIS A 489 24.56 -10.27 -15.03
N ASN A 490 25.78 -10.42 -15.54
CA ASN A 490 26.29 -11.71 -16.07
C ASN A 490 26.74 -12.71 -14.98
N ASP A 491 26.59 -12.37 -13.71
CA ASP A 491 26.83 -13.29 -12.60
C ASP A 491 25.49 -13.75 -12.07
N ALA A 492 24.94 -14.80 -12.67
CA ALA A 492 23.72 -15.43 -12.19
C ALA A 492 24.06 -16.34 -11.01
N ILE A 493 23.59 -16.00 -9.82
CA ILE A 493 23.95 -16.67 -8.56
C ILE A 493 22.91 -17.71 -8.17
N PHE A 494 21.64 -17.37 -8.31
CA PHE A 494 20.53 -18.23 -7.92
C PHE A 494 19.41 -18.14 -8.95
N ILE A 495 18.75 -19.25 -9.23
CA ILE A 495 17.63 -19.31 -10.16
C ILE A 495 16.48 -20.05 -9.48
N LEU A 496 15.27 -19.49 -9.59
CA LEU A 496 14.02 -20.08 -9.14
C LEU A 496 13.00 -20.03 -10.28
N THR A 497 12.19 -21.07 -10.45
CA THR A 497 10.94 -20.97 -11.23
C THR A 497 9.77 -20.78 -10.27
N ASP A 498 8.96 -19.76 -10.49
CA ASP A 498 7.74 -19.54 -9.69
C ASP A 498 6.59 -20.49 -10.13
N ARG A 499 5.50 -20.51 -9.35
CA ARG A 499 4.30 -21.31 -9.67
C ARG A 499 3.66 -20.96 -11.00
N GLU A 500 3.78 -19.72 -11.45
CA GLU A 500 3.28 -19.25 -12.74
C GLU A 500 4.23 -19.60 -13.89
N GLY A 501 5.42 -20.16 -13.64
CA GLY A 501 6.41 -20.58 -14.63
C GLY A 501 7.41 -19.51 -15.06
N HIS A 502 7.49 -18.35 -14.39
CA HIS A 502 8.55 -17.37 -14.67
C HIS A 502 9.86 -17.79 -14.04
N LEU A 503 10.95 -17.40 -14.70
CA LEU A 503 12.29 -17.65 -14.22
C LEU A 503 12.84 -16.42 -13.52
N TRP A 504 13.11 -16.55 -12.22
CA TRP A 504 13.69 -15.50 -11.38
C TRP A 504 15.17 -15.76 -11.13
N VAL A 505 16.01 -14.80 -11.50
CA VAL A 505 17.47 -14.89 -11.46
C VAL A 505 18.00 -13.85 -10.48
N GLY A 506 18.57 -14.29 -9.36
CA GLY A 506 19.33 -13.47 -8.44
C GLY A 506 20.75 -13.30 -8.93
N THR A 507 21.26 -12.06 -8.93
CA THR A 507 22.57 -11.75 -9.53
C THR A 507 23.60 -11.21 -8.54
N TYR A 508 24.89 -11.28 -8.90
CA TYR A 508 25.99 -10.65 -8.16
C TYR A 508 26.05 -9.14 -8.50
N GLY A 509 25.13 -8.33 -7.95
CA GLY A 509 25.22 -6.86 -8.02
C GLY A 509 24.29 -6.16 -9.00
N GLY A 510 23.52 -6.89 -9.83
CA GLY A 510 22.49 -6.31 -10.70
C GLY A 510 21.08 -6.34 -10.11
N GLY A 511 20.88 -6.93 -8.94
CA GLY A 511 19.57 -7.22 -8.38
C GLY A 511 18.99 -8.53 -8.93
N VAL A 512 17.75 -8.48 -9.41
CA VAL A 512 16.97 -9.62 -9.87
C VAL A 512 16.56 -9.46 -11.34
N SER A 513 16.56 -10.53 -12.11
CA SER A 513 15.96 -10.57 -13.44
C SER A 513 14.87 -11.64 -13.50
N CYS A 514 13.68 -11.28 -13.99
CA CYS A 514 12.55 -12.17 -14.22
C CYS A 514 12.39 -12.38 -15.73
N TYR A 515 12.38 -13.62 -16.19
CA TYR A 515 12.16 -13.97 -17.59
C TYR A 515 10.76 -14.56 -17.81
N ASP A 516 10.05 -13.99 -18.78
CA ASP A 516 8.79 -14.51 -19.33
C ASP A 516 9.00 -14.93 -20.79
N GLY A 517 9.32 -16.22 -21.00
CA GLY A 517 9.60 -16.77 -22.33
C GLY A 517 8.38 -17.03 -23.20
N ARG A 518 7.17 -16.69 -22.73
CA ARG A 518 5.92 -17.01 -23.42
C ARG A 518 5.56 -16.04 -24.52
N ILE A 519 6.11 -14.83 -24.47
CA ILE A 519 5.92 -13.80 -25.49
C ILE A 519 7.27 -13.55 -26.14
N THR A 520 7.38 -13.85 -27.43
CA THR A 520 8.59 -13.62 -28.24
C THR A 520 8.21 -12.81 -29.46
N THR A 521 8.93 -11.73 -29.75
CA THR A 521 8.72 -10.94 -30.97
C THR A 521 9.90 -11.13 -31.91
N PHE A 522 9.60 -11.52 -33.15
CA PHE A 522 10.56 -11.67 -34.23
C PHE A 522 10.53 -10.44 -35.13
N THR A 523 11.72 -10.00 -35.53
CA THR A 523 11.98 -8.78 -36.28
C THR A 523 12.92 -9.05 -37.45
N ILE A 524 13.30 -7.99 -38.17
CA ILE A 524 14.33 -8.04 -39.21
C ILE A 524 15.68 -8.60 -38.72
N GLN A 525 15.97 -8.48 -37.42
CA GLN A 525 17.20 -9.03 -36.84
C GLN A 525 17.17 -10.56 -36.74
N ASP A 526 15.97 -11.13 -36.72
CA ASP A 526 15.74 -12.58 -36.58
C ASP A 526 15.59 -13.29 -37.94
N GLY A 527 15.46 -12.53 -39.03
CA GLY A 527 15.29 -13.06 -40.40
C GLY A 527 13.99 -12.65 -41.10
N LEU A 528 13.13 -11.87 -40.44
CA LEU A 528 11.92 -11.30 -41.06
C LEU A 528 12.31 -10.28 -42.14
N VAL A 529 11.61 -10.24 -43.27
CA VAL A 529 11.95 -9.29 -44.35
C VAL A 529 11.57 -7.85 -44.02
N ASN A 530 10.53 -7.64 -43.19
CA ASN A 530 10.10 -6.33 -42.71
C ASN A 530 9.27 -6.46 -41.43
N ASN A 531 9.43 -5.50 -40.50
CA ASN A 531 8.69 -5.50 -39.23
C ASN A 531 7.19 -5.18 -39.37
N PHE A 532 6.72 -4.69 -40.51
CA PHE A 532 5.30 -4.43 -40.74
C PHE A 532 4.61 -5.63 -41.37
N VAL A 533 4.12 -6.53 -40.50
CA VAL A 533 3.42 -7.77 -40.86
C VAL A 533 1.91 -7.55 -40.86
N ILE A 534 1.25 -7.89 -41.97
CA ILE A 534 -0.21 -7.74 -42.13
C ILE A 534 -0.89 -9.11 -42.03
N PRO A 535 -0.84 -10.00 -43.04
CA PRO A 535 -1.38 -11.34 -42.87
C PRO A 535 -0.35 -12.31 -42.26
N THR A 536 -0.84 -13.21 -41.43
CA THR A 536 -0.14 -14.39 -40.92
C THR A 536 -0.92 -15.63 -41.35
N PHE A 537 -0.22 -16.69 -41.77
CA PHE A 537 -0.85 -17.92 -42.23
C PHE A 537 0.02 -19.14 -41.93
N GLN A 538 -0.59 -20.31 -41.66
CA GLN A 538 0.12 -21.58 -41.56
C GLN A 538 -0.32 -22.52 -42.68
N ASP A 539 0.63 -23.01 -43.48
CA ASP A 539 0.34 -23.95 -44.55
C ASP A 539 0.12 -25.39 -44.05
N ARG A 540 -0.29 -26.29 -44.95
CA ARG A 540 -0.50 -27.70 -44.63
C ARG A 540 0.77 -28.46 -44.22
N ALA A 541 1.94 -28.01 -44.62
CA ALA A 541 3.22 -28.60 -44.21
C ALA A 541 3.64 -28.15 -42.80
N GLY A 542 3.03 -27.08 -42.28
CA GLY A 542 3.30 -26.51 -40.96
C GLY A 542 4.18 -25.25 -41.00
N ASN A 543 4.60 -24.80 -42.18
CA ASN A 543 5.37 -23.56 -42.31
C ASN A 543 4.48 -22.35 -42.04
N LEU A 544 5.07 -21.34 -41.43
CA LEU A 544 4.43 -20.06 -41.17
C LEU A 544 4.81 -19.06 -42.25
N TRP A 545 3.82 -18.33 -42.75
CA TRP A 545 3.95 -17.35 -43.80
C TRP A 545 3.47 -15.99 -43.29
N PHE A 546 4.31 -14.97 -43.49
CA PHE A 546 4.11 -13.62 -43.01
C PHE A 546 4.18 -12.66 -44.18
N GLY A 547 3.04 -12.08 -44.56
CA GLY A 547 2.99 -11.04 -45.59
C GLY A 547 3.33 -9.69 -44.97
N THR A 548 4.14 -8.90 -45.68
CA THR A 548 4.57 -7.59 -45.20
C THR A 548 3.96 -6.44 -46.01
N ASN A 549 3.97 -5.24 -45.44
CA ASN A 549 3.34 -4.09 -46.07
C ASN A 549 4.06 -3.65 -47.36
N ILE A 550 5.37 -3.83 -47.49
CA ILE A 550 6.14 -3.31 -48.64
C ILE A 550 7.30 -4.18 -49.11
N SER A 551 7.60 -5.30 -48.44
CA SER A 551 8.85 -6.06 -48.67
C SER A 551 8.63 -7.53 -49.02
N GLY A 552 7.43 -7.88 -49.46
CA GLY A 552 7.07 -9.23 -49.85
C GLY A 552 6.71 -10.12 -48.66
N ILE A 553 7.15 -11.36 -48.69
CA ILE A 553 6.71 -12.44 -47.80
C ILE A 553 7.91 -13.02 -47.06
N SER A 554 7.73 -13.39 -45.79
CA SER A 554 8.66 -14.23 -45.05
C SER A 554 8.02 -15.58 -44.72
N ARG A 555 8.71 -16.67 -45.05
CA ARG A 555 8.39 -18.03 -44.66
C ARG A 555 9.30 -18.48 -43.54
N TYR A 556 8.75 -19.13 -42.52
CA TYR A 556 9.47 -19.72 -41.40
C TYR A 556 9.06 -21.19 -41.23
N ASP A 557 10.03 -22.10 -41.31
CA ASP A 557 9.80 -23.55 -41.16
C ASP A 557 9.96 -24.06 -39.72
N GLY A 558 10.21 -23.15 -38.77
CA GLY A 558 10.53 -23.48 -37.38
C GLY A 558 12.02 -23.39 -37.05
N GLN A 559 12.89 -23.29 -38.06
CA GLN A 559 14.34 -23.18 -37.91
C GLN A 559 14.93 -22.08 -38.78
N THR A 560 14.49 -21.96 -40.03
CA THR A 560 15.04 -21.05 -41.04
C THR A 560 14.00 -20.07 -41.57
N TRP A 561 14.45 -18.87 -41.90
CA TRP A 561 13.67 -17.83 -42.56
C TRP A 561 14.02 -17.77 -44.04
N THR A 562 13.00 -17.68 -44.90
CA THR A 562 13.15 -17.51 -46.35
C THR A 562 12.24 -16.38 -46.81
N SER A 563 12.73 -15.45 -47.63
CA SER A 563 11.93 -14.33 -48.16
C SER A 563 11.56 -14.53 -49.63
N PHE A 564 10.41 -14.01 -50.03
CA PHE A 564 9.95 -13.96 -51.43
C PHE A 564 9.47 -12.55 -51.77
N THR A 565 9.90 -12.04 -52.92
CA THR A 565 9.68 -10.68 -53.41
C THR A 565 9.20 -10.67 -54.86
N GLU A 566 9.02 -9.48 -55.43
CA GLU A 566 8.74 -9.31 -56.86
C GLU A 566 9.81 -9.96 -57.77
N GLU A 567 11.08 -9.99 -57.34
CA GLU A 567 12.15 -10.67 -58.08
C GLU A 567 11.97 -12.18 -58.14
N ASP A 568 11.26 -12.76 -57.17
CA ASP A 568 11.01 -14.20 -57.07
C ASP A 568 9.74 -14.64 -57.83
N GLY A 569 8.92 -13.69 -58.31
CA GLY A 569 7.67 -13.93 -59.04
C GLY A 569 6.39 -13.44 -58.37
N LEU A 570 6.48 -12.78 -57.20
CA LEU A 570 5.33 -12.12 -56.57
C LEU A 570 4.88 -10.91 -57.42
N VAL A 571 3.57 -10.69 -57.59
CA VAL A 571 3.07 -9.58 -58.43
C VAL A 571 3.29 -8.20 -57.80
N ALA A 572 3.31 -8.12 -56.47
CA ALA A 572 3.67 -6.92 -55.72
C ALA A 572 4.11 -7.25 -54.30
N ASN A 573 5.10 -6.52 -53.78
CA ASN A 573 5.66 -6.72 -52.44
C ASN A 573 4.72 -6.34 -51.29
N SER A 574 3.57 -5.71 -51.57
CA SER A 574 2.62 -5.31 -50.54
C SER A 574 1.51 -6.34 -50.38
N VAL A 575 1.67 -7.25 -49.42
CA VAL A 575 0.83 -8.43 -49.23
C VAL A 575 -0.25 -8.18 -48.17
N ARG A 576 -1.50 -8.49 -48.50
CA ARG A 576 -2.70 -8.21 -47.68
C ARG A 576 -3.43 -9.47 -47.23
N SER A 577 -3.35 -10.55 -48.00
CA SER A 577 -3.95 -11.84 -47.64
C SER A 577 -3.09 -13.01 -48.10
N ILE A 578 -3.19 -14.11 -47.37
CA ILE A 578 -2.56 -15.39 -47.70
C ILE A 578 -3.61 -16.48 -47.49
N PHE A 579 -3.75 -17.37 -48.45
CA PHE A 579 -4.72 -18.47 -48.42
C PHE A 579 -4.11 -19.71 -49.08
N GLN A 580 -4.53 -20.90 -48.65
CA GLN A 580 -4.17 -22.16 -49.33
C GLN A 580 -5.43 -22.86 -49.81
N ASP A 581 -5.52 -23.13 -51.10
CA ASP A 581 -6.67 -23.83 -51.68
C ASP A 581 -6.66 -25.33 -51.35
N ARG A 582 -7.76 -26.03 -51.66
CA ARG A 582 -7.89 -27.49 -51.46
C ARG A 582 -6.85 -28.30 -52.23
N GLU A 583 -6.36 -27.84 -53.36
CA GLU A 583 -5.33 -28.52 -54.17
C GLU A 583 -3.92 -28.35 -53.60
N GLY A 584 -3.71 -27.37 -52.71
CA GLY A 584 -2.46 -27.13 -52.00
C GLY A 584 -1.71 -25.89 -52.49
N HIS A 585 -2.21 -25.18 -53.50
CA HIS A 585 -1.59 -23.94 -53.98
C HIS A 585 -1.77 -22.82 -52.97
N LEU A 586 -0.72 -22.02 -52.80
CA LEU A 586 -0.76 -20.81 -51.98
C LEU A 586 -1.16 -19.61 -52.84
N TRP A 587 -2.11 -18.83 -52.36
CA TRP A 587 -2.63 -17.63 -52.98
C TRP A 587 -2.30 -16.42 -52.12
N PHE A 588 -1.68 -15.42 -52.72
CA PHE A 588 -1.22 -14.19 -52.09
C PHE A 588 -1.97 -13.02 -52.71
N GLY A 589 -2.84 -12.38 -51.93
CA GLY A 589 -3.50 -11.14 -52.33
C GLY A 589 -2.60 -9.96 -52.02
N THR A 590 -2.35 -9.12 -53.01
CA THR A 590 -1.43 -7.97 -52.92
C THR A 590 -2.13 -6.68 -53.35
N HIS A 591 -1.46 -5.53 -53.29
CA HIS A 591 -1.96 -4.28 -53.91
C HIS A 591 -1.78 -4.25 -55.43
N GLY A 592 -1.09 -5.23 -56.03
CA GLY A 592 -0.84 -5.34 -57.46
C GLY A 592 -1.63 -6.45 -58.16
N GLY A 593 -2.50 -7.16 -57.43
CA GLY A 593 -3.24 -8.32 -57.92
C GLY A 593 -3.05 -9.55 -57.02
N VAL A 594 -3.19 -10.73 -57.60
CA VAL A 594 -3.06 -12.03 -56.91
C VAL A 594 -1.88 -12.80 -57.47
N SER A 595 -1.07 -13.39 -56.61
CA SER A 595 -0.08 -14.39 -57.01
C SER A 595 -0.43 -15.76 -56.45
N ARG A 596 -0.40 -16.78 -57.30
CA ARG A 596 -0.55 -18.19 -56.96
C ARG A 596 0.81 -18.88 -57.03
N TYR A 597 1.13 -19.69 -56.03
CA TYR A 597 2.38 -20.43 -55.90
C TYR A 597 2.10 -21.91 -55.66
N ASP A 598 2.68 -22.79 -56.47
CA ASP A 598 2.53 -24.24 -56.36
C ASP A 598 3.67 -24.93 -55.57
N GLY A 599 4.62 -24.15 -55.05
CA GLY A 599 5.85 -24.64 -54.42
C GLY A 599 7.09 -24.58 -55.32
N GLN A 600 6.91 -24.32 -56.62
CA GLN A 600 7.99 -24.20 -57.61
C GLN A 600 7.80 -22.99 -58.52
N THR A 601 6.58 -22.74 -59.00
CA THR A 601 6.25 -21.72 -59.99
C THR A 601 5.24 -20.71 -59.45
N TRP A 602 5.35 -19.46 -59.94
CA TRP A 602 4.45 -18.36 -59.64
C TRP A 602 3.57 -18.05 -60.84
N THR A 603 2.27 -17.87 -60.62
CA THR A 603 1.30 -17.40 -61.60
C THR A 603 0.61 -16.16 -61.05
N SER A 604 0.52 -15.07 -61.81
CA SER A 604 -0.06 -13.80 -61.34
C SER A 604 -1.32 -13.45 -62.12
N PHE A 605 -2.29 -12.84 -61.42
CA PHE A 605 -3.58 -12.38 -61.96
C PHE A 605 -3.79 -10.91 -61.58
N THR A 606 -4.30 -10.13 -62.51
CA THR A 606 -4.51 -8.68 -62.43
C THR A 606 -5.92 -8.30 -62.88
N PRO A 607 -6.35 -7.03 -62.79
CA PRO A 607 -7.63 -6.60 -63.36
C PRO A 607 -7.80 -6.90 -64.85
N GLU A 608 -6.71 -7.01 -65.61
CA GLU A 608 -6.76 -7.39 -67.04
C GLU A 608 -7.29 -8.82 -67.25
N ASP A 609 -7.17 -9.68 -66.25
CA ASP A 609 -7.66 -11.06 -66.29
C ASP A 609 -9.16 -11.19 -65.95
N GLY A 610 -9.82 -10.09 -65.54
CA GLY A 610 -11.26 -10.06 -65.21
C GLY A 610 -11.58 -9.83 -63.73
N MET A 611 -10.59 -9.46 -62.92
CA MET A 611 -10.80 -9.08 -61.52
C MET A 611 -11.43 -7.69 -61.38
N SER A 612 -12.27 -7.53 -60.36
CA SER A 612 -12.98 -6.30 -60.02
C SER A 612 -12.09 -5.16 -59.53
N GLY A 613 -10.87 -5.45 -59.08
CA GLY A 613 -9.93 -4.44 -58.57
C GLY A 613 -8.53 -5.01 -58.33
N VAL A 614 -7.54 -4.11 -58.27
CA VAL A 614 -6.11 -4.47 -58.17
C VAL A 614 -5.69 -4.83 -56.74
N SER A 615 -6.25 -4.18 -55.72
CA SER A 615 -5.94 -4.46 -54.32
C SER A 615 -6.83 -5.57 -53.77
N VAL A 616 -6.22 -6.65 -53.29
CA VAL A 616 -6.92 -7.85 -52.81
C VAL A 616 -6.77 -8.00 -51.31
N TYR A 617 -7.86 -7.87 -50.55
CA TYR A 617 -7.81 -7.86 -49.08
C TYR A 617 -8.04 -9.21 -48.43
N SER A 618 -8.93 -10.03 -48.98
CA SER A 618 -9.27 -11.35 -48.45
C SER A 618 -9.50 -12.33 -49.60
N ILE A 619 -9.16 -13.59 -49.34
CA ILE A 619 -9.29 -14.70 -50.29
C ILE A 619 -10.01 -15.83 -49.58
N HIS A 620 -11.02 -16.40 -50.22
CA HIS A 620 -11.83 -17.48 -49.66
C HIS A 620 -12.24 -18.48 -50.73
N GLN A 621 -12.11 -19.79 -50.46
CA GLN A 621 -12.62 -20.83 -51.36
C GLN A 621 -13.99 -21.33 -50.89
N ASP A 622 -14.98 -21.28 -51.78
CA ASP A 622 -16.34 -21.75 -51.50
C ASP A 622 -16.47 -23.29 -51.61
N ARG A 623 -17.66 -23.81 -51.29
CA ARG A 623 -17.96 -25.25 -51.41
C ARG A 623 -17.88 -25.81 -52.83
N SER A 624 -18.07 -24.98 -53.86
CA SER A 624 -17.97 -25.35 -55.28
C SER A 624 -16.54 -25.24 -55.83
N ASP A 625 -15.54 -25.15 -54.96
CA ASP A 625 -14.12 -24.98 -55.25
C ASP A 625 -13.74 -23.65 -55.93
N ALA A 626 -14.69 -22.73 -56.12
CA ALA A 626 -14.40 -21.41 -56.66
C ALA A 626 -13.78 -20.51 -55.59
N ILE A 627 -12.84 -19.67 -56.02
CA ILE A 627 -12.09 -18.77 -55.15
C ILE A 627 -12.66 -17.36 -55.29
N TRP A 628 -12.98 -16.77 -54.16
CA TRP A 628 -13.50 -15.43 -54.02
C TRP A 628 -12.40 -14.49 -53.55
N PHE A 629 -12.34 -13.31 -54.15
CA PHE A 629 -11.35 -12.26 -53.90
C PHE A 629 -12.10 -10.96 -53.57
N SER A 630 -11.85 -10.41 -52.38
CA SER A 630 -12.38 -9.11 -52.00
C SER A 630 -11.44 -8.00 -52.49
N THR A 631 -12.01 -6.96 -53.11
CA THR A 631 -11.22 -5.86 -53.66
C THR A 631 -11.80 -4.49 -53.30
N ILE A 632 -11.12 -3.43 -53.75
CA ILE A 632 -11.65 -2.07 -53.73
C ILE A 632 -12.71 -1.78 -54.82
N GLY A 633 -12.94 -2.69 -55.75
CA GLY A 633 -13.88 -2.51 -56.86
C GLY A 633 -15.10 -3.44 -56.80
N GLY A 634 -15.19 -4.29 -55.78
CA GLY A 634 -16.26 -5.24 -55.56
C GLY A 634 -15.70 -6.59 -55.10
N VAL A 635 -16.38 -7.67 -55.49
CA VAL A 635 -15.93 -9.03 -55.21
C VAL A 635 -15.78 -9.80 -56.52
N SER A 636 -14.66 -10.49 -56.69
CA SER A 636 -14.42 -11.36 -57.85
C SER A 636 -14.51 -12.82 -57.44
N ARG A 637 -15.19 -13.66 -58.22
CA ARG A 637 -15.26 -15.11 -58.06
C ARG A 637 -14.60 -15.76 -59.26
N TYR A 638 -13.68 -16.69 -59.02
CA TYR A 638 -12.94 -17.45 -60.03
C TYR A 638 -13.22 -18.94 -59.89
N ASP A 639 -13.74 -19.58 -60.93
CA ASP A 639 -14.06 -21.03 -60.93
C ASP A 639 -12.92 -21.90 -61.49
N GLY A 640 -11.72 -21.34 -61.66
CA GLY A 640 -10.59 -22.00 -62.33
C GLY A 640 -10.51 -21.72 -63.83
N LYS A 641 -11.55 -21.11 -64.43
CA LYS A 641 -11.58 -20.76 -65.87
C LYS A 641 -12.11 -19.35 -66.12
N THR A 642 -13.15 -18.94 -65.42
CA THR A 642 -13.88 -17.70 -65.65
C THR A 642 -13.92 -16.84 -64.39
N TRP A 643 -13.85 -15.53 -64.60
CA TRP A 643 -14.01 -14.52 -63.57
C TRP A 643 -15.43 -13.94 -63.61
N THR A 644 -16.10 -13.90 -62.46
CA THR A 644 -17.39 -13.25 -62.27
C THR A 644 -17.26 -12.17 -61.21
N THR A 645 -17.67 -10.94 -61.51
CA THR A 645 -17.55 -9.79 -60.59
C THR A 645 -18.91 -9.35 -60.08
N PHE A 646 -18.99 -9.04 -58.79
CA PHE A 646 -20.17 -8.48 -58.12
C PHE A 646 -19.86 -7.10 -57.53
N THR A 647 -20.75 -6.15 -57.76
CA THR A 647 -20.64 -4.74 -57.36
C THR A 647 -21.94 -4.25 -56.71
N THR A 648 -21.99 -2.97 -56.34
CA THR A 648 -23.23 -2.32 -55.87
C THR A 648 -24.39 -2.38 -56.86
N LYS A 649 -24.11 -2.56 -58.16
CA LYS A 649 -25.16 -2.76 -59.18
C LYS A 649 -25.84 -4.11 -59.06
N ASP A 650 -25.15 -5.09 -58.48
CA ASP A 650 -25.59 -6.48 -58.38
C ASP A 650 -26.30 -6.76 -57.04
N GLY A 651 -26.21 -5.83 -56.08
CA GLY A 651 -26.82 -5.93 -54.75
C GLY A 651 -25.82 -5.88 -53.58
N LEU A 652 -24.52 -5.82 -53.86
CA LEU A 652 -23.48 -5.63 -52.82
C LEU A 652 -23.67 -4.28 -52.13
N ALA A 653 -23.53 -4.21 -50.82
CA ALA A 653 -23.80 -2.98 -50.09
C ALA A 653 -22.78 -1.85 -50.35
N HIS A 654 -21.52 -2.20 -50.63
CA HIS A 654 -20.47 -1.25 -51.00
C HIS A 654 -19.33 -1.97 -51.75
N ASN A 655 -18.66 -1.28 -52.68
CA ASN A 655 -17.62 -1.88 -53.53
C ASN A 655 -16.27 -2.13 -52.82
N TRP A 656 -15.94 -1.40 -51.75
CA TRP A 656 -14.83 -1.79 -50.86
C TRP A 656 -15.24 -2.95 -50.00
N VAL A 657 -14.65 -4.11 -50.28
CA VAL A 657 -14.88 -5.34 -49.51
C VAL A 657 -13.60 -5.74 -48.80
N TRP A 658 -13.67 -5.80 -47.48
CA TRP A 658 -12.54 -6.13 -46.62
C TRP A 658 -12.42 -7.62 -46.38
N SER A 659 -13.53 -8.27 -46.03
CA SER A 659 -13.52 -9.67 -45.57
C SER A 659 -14.63 -10.48 -46.21
N ILE A 660 -14.37 -11.77 -46.38
CA ILE A 660 -15.29 -12.76 -46.93
C ILE A 660 -15.38 -13.94 -45.97
N LEU A 661 -16.59 -14.41 -45.70
CA LEU A 661 -16.83 -15.64 -44.95
C LEU A 661 -18.00 -16.41 -45.58
N GLN A 662 -17.79 -17.67 -45.95
CA GLN A 662 -18.91 -18.58 -46.20
C GLN A 662 -19.30 -19.29 -44.90
N ASP A 663 -20.57 -19.20 -44.53
CA ASP A 663 -21.07 -19.85 -43.33
C ASP A 663 -21.30 -21.37 -43.52
N ARG A 664 -21.67 -22.05 -42.44
CA ARG A 664 -21.95 -23.50 -42.45
C ARG A 664 -23.15 -23.90 -43.30
N GLU A 665 -24.00 -22.98 -43.72
CA GLU A 665 -25.12 -23.26 -44.61
C GLU A 665 -24.75 -23.04 -46.08
N GLY A 666 -23.56 -22.49 -46.36
CA GLY A 666 -23.08 -22.20 -47.70
C GLY A 666 -23.39 -20.77 -48.17
N VAL A 667 -23.88 -19.91 -47.28
CA VAL A 667 -24.20 -18.51 -47.58
C VAL A 667 -22.93 -17.67 -47.40
N SER A 668 -22.68 -16.79 -48.36
CA SER A 668 -21.51 -15.91 -48.35
C SER A 668 -21.82 -14.57 -47.68
N TRP A 669 -20.93 -14.15 -46.80
CA TRP A 669 -20.99 -12.90 -46.05
C TRP A 669 -19.80 -12.02 -46.41
N PHE A 670 -20.06 -10.74 -46.63
CA PHE A 670 -19.09 -9.76 -47.10
C PHE A 670 -19.07 -8.55 -46.17
N GLY A 671 -17.90 -8.28 -45.59
CA GLY A 671 -17.67 -7.08 -44.79
C GLY A 671 -17.31 -5.93 -45.72
N THR A 672 -18.12 -4.88 -45.72
CA THR A 672 -17.98 -3.78 -46.70
C THR A 672 -17.82 -2.42 -46.03
N GLY A 673 -17.23 -1.46 -46.75
CA GLY A 673 -17.21 -0.05 -46.37
C GLY A 673 -15.89 0.65 -46.68
N ARG A 674 -15.93 1.98 -46.69
CA ARG A 674 -14.77 2.85 -46.92
C ARG A 674 -14.23 3.44 -45.63
N PHE A 675 -12.91 3.31 -45.41
CA PHE A 675 -12.21 4.01 -44.34
C PHE A 675 -12.43 5.52 -44.45
N GLY A 676 -12.91 6.13 -43.37
CA GLY A 676 -13.23 7.54 -43.29
C GLY A 676 -12.09 8.36 -42.68
N THR A 677 -11.49 9.27 -43.46
CA THR A 677 -10.76 10.41 -42.91
C THR A 677 -11.77 11.48 -42.48
N GLY A 678 -12.41 11.31 -41.31
CA GLY A 678 -13.23 12.35 -40.67
C GLY A 678 -14.65 11.94 -40.26
N GLN A 679 -15.19 12.71 -39.30
CA GLN A 679 -16.41 12.53 -38.50
C GLN A 679 -17.77 12.39 -39.25
N SER A 680 -17.81 12.15 -40.56
CA SER A 680 -19.06 11.86 -41.27
C SER A 680 -19.18 10.36 -41.56
N GLY A 681 -19.89 9.62 -40.70
CA GLY A 681 -20.16 8.17 -40.78
C GLY A 681 -20.99 7.69 -41.97
N THR A 682 -20.76 8.21 -43.17
CA THR A 682 -21.55 7.93 -44.39
C THR A 682 -20.80 7.08 -45.43
N GLY A 683 -19.60 6.56 -45.12
CA GLY A 683 -18.78 5.77 -46.06
C GLY A 683 -18.96 4.25 -46.02
N GLY A 684 -19.79 3.71 -45.13
CA GLY A 684 -19.90 2.27 -44.89
C GLY A 684 -21.14 1.61 -45.52
N GLY A 685 -20.99 0.42 -46.12
CA GLY A 685 -22.11 -0.39 -46.64
C GLY A 685 -22.66 -1.41 -45.65
N GLY A 686 -21.99 -1.65 -44.53
CA GLY A 686 -22.35 -2.69 -43.57
C GLY A 686 -21.95 -4.09 -44.06
N VAL A 687 -22.77 -5.08 -43.71
CA VAL A 687 -22.54 -6.49 -44.08
C VAL A 687 -23.48 -6.88 -45.21
N SER A 688 -22.95 -7.42 -46.30
CA SER A 688 -23.77 -8.04 -47.36
C SER A 688 -23.80 -9.56 -47.18
N ARG A 689 -24.99 -10.16 -47.26
CA ARG A 689 -25.24 -11.59 -47.22
C ARG A 689 -25.78 -12.03 -48.58
N TYR A 690 -25.21 -13.10 -49.14
CA TYR A 690 -25.57 -13.66 -50.44
C TYR A 690 -25.79 -15.16 -50.36
N ASP A 691 -26.99 -15.62 -50.70
CA ASP A 691 -27.38 -17.04 -50.65
C ASP A 691 -27.19 -17.77 -52.00
N GLY A 692 -26.59 -17.10 -52.99
CA GLY A 692 -26.46 -17.61 -54.35
C GLY A 692 -27.51 -17.08 -55.33
N GLN A 693 -28.56 -16.42 -54.83
CA GLN A 693 -29.62 -15.81 -55.65
C GLN A 693 -29.94 -14.38 -55.23
N THR A 694 -29.98 -14.11 -53.93
CA THR A 694 -30.43 -12.83 -53.37
C THR A 694 -29.38 -12.18 -52.47
N TRP A 695 -29.35 -10.85 -52.50
CA TRP A 695 -28.51 -10.02 -51.63
C TRP A 695 -29.33 -9.42 -50.51
N MET A 696 -28.80 -9.46 -49.29
CA MET A 696 -29.38 -8.82 -48.11
C MET A 696 -28.29 -8.02 -47.38
N THR A 697 -28.63 -6.83 -46.88
CA THR A 697 -27.69 -5.94 -46.22
C THR A 697 -28.09 -5.66 -44.77
N PHE A 698 -27.12 -5.73 -43.86
CA PHE A 698 -27.24 -5.32 -42.47
C PHE A 698 -26.37 -4.08 -42.19
N ALA A 699 -26.93 -3.08 -41.53
CA ALA A 699 -26.29 -1.81 -41.19
C ALA A 699 -26.55 -1.42 -39.73
N THR A 700 -26.08 -0.24 -39.31
CA THR A 700 -26.27 0.27 -37.94
C THR A 700 -27.74 0.34 -37.51
N LYS A 701 -28.65 0.61 -38.45
CA LYS A 701 -30.11 0.59 -38.21
C LYS A 701 -30.63 -0.78 -37.77
N ASP A 702 -29.92 -1.85 -38.11
CA ASP A 702 -30.31 -3.23 -37.80
C ASP A 702 -29.67 -3.73 -36.49
N GLY A 703 -28.71 -2.98 -35.92
CA GLY A 703 -28.01 -3.30 -34.67
C GLY A 703 -26.49 -3.50 -34.81
N LEU A 704 -25.93 -3.28 -36.00
CA LEU A 704 -24.48 -3.30 -36.22
C LEU A 704 -23.80 -2.11 -35.52
N ALA A 705 -22.62 -2.31 -34.93
CA ALA A 705 -21.89 -1.26 -34.22
C ALA A 705 -21.45 -0.10 -35.14
N HIS A 706 -21.00 -0.42 -36.36
CA HIS A 706 -20.60 0.56 -37.36
C HIS A 706 -20.74 0.00 -38.78
N ASN A 707 -20.96 0.87 -39.77
CA ASN A 707 -21.19 0.47 -41.16
C ASN A 707 -19.92 0.11 -41.94
N VAL A 708 -18.74 0.24 -41.35
CA VAL A 708 -17.47 -0.24 -41.92
C VAL A 708 -17.11 -1.54 -41.23
N VAL A 709 -17.23 -2.64 -41.96
CA VAL A 709 -16.99 -4.00 -41.44
C VAL A 709 -15.70 -4.55 -42.01
N THR A 710 -14.73 -4.76 -41.15
CA THR A 710 -13.34 -5.10 -41.52
C THR A 710 -13.06 -6.59 -41.40
N SER A 711 -13.77 -7.31 -40.53
CA SER A 711 -13.57 -8.74 -40.28
C SER A 711 -14.88 -9.44 -39.93
N ILE A 712 -15.01 -10.71 -40.31
CA ILE A 712 -16.16 -11.56 -40.01
C ILE A 712 -15.64 -12.92 -39.54
N LEU A 713 -16.19 -13.42 -38.44
CA LEU A 713 -15.98 -14.77 -37.94
C LEU A 713 -17.32 -15.41 -37.57
N GLN A 714 -17.55 -16.65 -37.98
CA GLN A 714 -18.58 -17.51 -37.40
C GLN A 714 -17.92 -18.44 -36.38
N ASP A 715 -18.30 -18.32 -35.12
CA ASP A 715 -17.72 -19.14 -34.05
C ASP A 715 -18.25 -20.59 -34.08
N ARG A 716 -17.69 -21.45 -33.21
CA ARG A 716 -18.06 -22.86 -33.16
C ARG A 716 -19.54 -23.11 -32.84
N SER A 717 -20.19 -22.19 -32.13
CA SER A 717 -21.61 -22.26 -31.78
C SER A 717 -22.54 -21.76 -32.89
N GLY A 718 -21.99 -21.20 -33.97
CA GLY A 718 -22.74 -20.66 -35.09
C GLY A 718 -23.07 -19.17 -34.97
N VAL A 719 -22.61 -18.51 -33.90
CA VAL A 719 -22.78 -17.07 -33.69
C VAL A 719 -21.76 -16.30 -34.54
N PHE A 720 -22.22 -15.20 -35.14
CA PHE A 720 -21.39 -14.34 -35.95
C PHE A 720 -20.80 -13.20 -35.13
N TRP A 721 -19.55 -12.86 -35.45
CA TRP A 721 -18.77 -11.80 -34.86
C TRP A 721 -18.25 -10.91 -35.98
N PHE A 722 -18.62 -9.63 -35.94
CA PHE A 722 -18.26 -8.62 -36.93
C PHE A 722 -17.33 -7.60 -36.28
N GLY A 723 -16.12 -7.49 -36.81
CA GLY A 723 -15.17 -6.43 -36.47
C GLY A 723 -15.53 -5.17 -37.26
N THR A 724 -15.62 -4.04 -36.56
CA THR A 724 -16.00 -2.76 -37.16
C THR A 724 -15.09 -1.63 -36.65
N GLU A 725 -15.22 -0.42 -37.18
CA GLU A 725 -14.54 0.78 -36.63
C GLU A 725 -15.15 1.25 -35.28
N GLY A 726 -16.36 0.80 -34.95
CA GLY A 726 -17.11 1.20 -33.75
C GLY A 726 -17.21 0.13 -32.66
N GLY A 727 -16.42 -0.94 -32.77
CA GLY A 727 -16.41 -2.07 -31.83
C GLY A 727 -16.70 -3.40 -32.51
N ILE A 728 -17.12 -4.37 -31.71
CA ILE A 728 -17.46 -5.72 -32.15
C ILE A 728 -18.98 -5.87 -32.13
N SER A 729 -19.57 -6.40 -33.19
CA SER A 729 -20.99 -6.79 -33.20
C SER A 729 -21.13 -8.30 -33.19
N ARG A 730 -21.85 -8.82 -32.20
CA ARG A 730 -22.23 -10.23 -32.08
C ARG A 730 -23.65 -10.40 -32.60
N TYR A 731 -23.87 -11.42 -33.43
CA TYR A 731 -25.18 -11.75 -33.98
C TYR A 731 -25.47 -13.25 -33.82
N ASP A 732 -26.51 -13.60 -33.08
CA ASP A 732 -26.92 -14.99 -32.84
C ASP A 732 -27.98 -15.50 -33.83
N GLY A 733 -28.21 -14.78 -34.92
CA GLY A 733 -29.27 -15.06 -35.89
C GLY A 733 -30.61 -14.39 -35.56
N LYS A 734 -30.76 -13.80 -34.38
CA LYS A 734 -31.99 -13.08 -33.96
C LYS A 734 -31.71 -11.71 -33.35
N ARG A 735 -30.64 -11.58 -32.57
CA ARG A 735 -30.30 -10.38 -31.79
C ARG A 735 -28.87 -9.95 -32.08
N TRP A 736 -28.72 -8.63 -32.21
CA TRP A 736 -27.43 -7.96 -32.26
C TRP A 736 -27.02 -7.54 -30.84
N THR A 737 -25.73 -7.66 -30.53
CA THR A 737 -25.13 -7.19 -29.28
C THR A 737 -23.79 -6.56 -29.60
N THR A 738 -23.57 -5.33 -29.18
CA THR A 738 -22.35 -4.58 -29.46
C THR A 738 -21.44 -4.58 -28.24
N PHE A 739 -20.14 -4.75 -28.47
CA PHE A 739 -19.09 -4.61 -27.46
C PHE A 739 -18.12 -3.50 -27.85
N THR A 740 -17.84 -2.60 -26.92
CA THR A 740 -16.97 -1.42 -27.08
C THR A 740 -15.91 -1.38 -25.97
N THR A 741 -15.12 -0.31 -25.95
CA THR A 741 -14.18 -0.02 -24.85
C THR A 741 -14.86 0.07 -23.49
N GLU A 742 -16.16 0.41 -23.43
CA GLU A 742 -16.92 0.42 -22.17
C GLU A 742 -17.15 -0.99 -21.61
N ASP A 743 -17.15 -2.01 -22.48
CA ASP A 743 -17.33 -3.42 -22.11
C ASP A 743 -15.99 -4.12 -21.80
N GLY A 744 -14.86 -3.42 -21.98
CA GLY A 744 -13.50 -3.93 -21.75
C GLY A 744 -12.69 -4.24 -23.01
N LEU A 745 -13.23 -3.94 -24.20
CA LEU A 745 -12.45 -4.03 -25.45
C LEU A 745 -11.28 -3.03 -25.42
N ALA A 746 -10.10 -3.41 -25.93
CA ALA A 746 -8.93 -2.53 -25.87
C ALA A 746 -9.08 -1.24 -26.68
N HIS A 747 -9.75 -1.35 -27.84
CA HIS A 747 -10.00 -0.25 -28.74
C HIS A 747 -11.18 -0.60 -29.66
N ASN A 748 -12.02 0.37 -30.00
CA ASN A 748 -13.23 0.13 -30.81
C ASN A 748 -12.90 -0.24 -32.26
N TYR A 749 -11.75 0.18 -32.76
CA TYR A 749 -11.36 -0.15 -34.12
C TYR A 749 -10.74 -1.55 -34.19
N ILE A 750 -11.51 -2.48 -34.75
CA ILE A 750 -11.07 -3.84 -35.07
C ILE A 750 -10.44 -3.87 -36.47
N LEU A 751 -9.20 -4.37 -36.56
CA LEU A 751 -8.48 -4.45 -37.82
C LEU A 751 -8.99 -5.61 -38.71
N HIS A 752 -8.69 -5.53 -39.99
CA HIS A 752 -9.19 -6.47 -40.99
C HIS A 752 -8.60 -7.89 -40.81
N ASN A 753 -9.45 -8.92 -40.96
CA ASN A 753 -9.11 -10.34 -40.78
C ASN A 753 -8.34 -10.67 -39.48
N SER A 754 -8.64 -9.94 -38.39
CA SER A 754 -7.94 -10.09 -37.11
C SER A 754 -8.76 -10.79 -36.03
N ILE A 755 -9.92 -11.38 -36.39
CA ILE A 755 -10.79 -12.11 -35.46
C ILE A 755 -10.55 -13.63 -35.59
N VAL A 756 -10.20 -14.29 -34.49
CA VAL A 756 -10.00 -15.75 -34.44
C VAL A 756 -10.61 -16.34 -33.18
N GLN A 757 -11.22 -17.52 -33.30
CA GLN A 757 -11.54 -18.38 -32.16
C GLN A 757 -10.47 -19.46 -31.99
N ASP A 758 -9.83 -19.51 -30.84
CA ASP A 758 -8.82 -20.53 -30.55
C ASP A 758 -9.44 -21.90 -30.23
N ARG A 759 -8.59 -22.92 -30.05
CA ARG A 759 -8.97 -24.29 -29.69
C ARG A 759 -9.76 -24.39 -28.38
N GLU A 760 -9.55 -23.49 -27.43
CA GLU A 760 -10.26 -23.48 -26.14
C GLU A 760 -11.60 -22.75 -26.22
N GLY A 761 -11.89 -22.08 -27.34
CA GLY A 761 -13.13 -21.37 -27.60
C GLY A 761 -13.06 -19.88 -27.28
N VAL A 762 -11.90 -19.37 -26.87
CA VAL A 762 -11.66 -17.95 -26.60
C VAL A 762 -11.55 -17.21 -27.94
N LEU A 763 -12.20 -16.06 -28.01
CA LEU A 763 -12.18 -15.17 -29.16
C LEU A 763 -11.05 -14.15 -28.99
N TRP A 764 -10.34 -13.89 -30.07
CA TRP A 764 -9.22 -12.94 -30.15
C TRP A 764 -9.53 -11.89 -31.20
N PHE A 765 -9.21 -10.62 -30.91
CA PHE A 765 -9.51 -9.47 -31.75
C PHE A 765 -8.28 -8.57 -31.85
N GLY A 766 -7.68 -8.48 -33.04
CA GLY A 766 -6.61 -7.51 -33.29
C GLY A 766 -7.16 -6.10 -33.46
N THR A 767 -6.64 -5.15 -32.70
CA THR A 767 -7.14 -3.76 -32.68
C THR A 767 -6.12 -2.77 -33.23
N GLU A 768 -6.58 -1.59 -33.64
CA GLU A 768 -5.71 -0.48 -34.02
C GLU A 768 -5.28 0.30 -32.77
N GLY A 769 -4.08 0.04 -32.27
CA GLY A 769 -3.45 0.84 -31.20
C GLY A 769 -3.79 0.42 -29.76
N GLY A 770 -4.78 -0.47 -29.55
CA GLY A 770 -5.13 -1.05 -28.25
C GLY A 770 -4.39 -2.36 -27.91
N GLY A 771 -3.76 -3.01 -28.88
CA GLY A 771 -3.17 -4.34 -28.76
C GLY A 771 -4.10 -5.43 -29.30
N VAL A 772 -4.05 -6.62 -28.72
CA VAL A 772 -4.98 -7.71 -29.01
C VAL A 772 -5.89 -7.94 -27.81
N SER A 773 -7.20 -7.89 -28.03
CA SER A 773 -8.19 -8.25 -27.02
C SER A 773 -8.56 -9.71 -27.14
N ARG A 774 -8.84 -10.35 -26.00
CA ARG A 774 -9.33 -11.72 -25.91
C ARG A 774 -10.58 -11.80 -25.04
N TYR A 775 -11.48 -12.71 -25.35
CA TYR A 775 -12.80 -12.83 -24.71
C TYR A 775 -13.23 -14.29 -24.59
N ASP A 776 -13.56 -14.72 -23.38
CA ASP A 776 -14.02 -16.09 -23.06
C ASP A 776 -15.56 -16.22 -22.99
N GLY A 777 -16.30 -15.18 -23.36
CA GLY A 777 -17.75 -15.13 -23.17
C GLY A 777 -18.19 -14.45 -21.87
N ARG A 778 -17.26 -14.05 -21.00
CA ARG A 778 -17.55 -13.39 -19.72
C ARG A 778 -16.76 -12.10 -19.52
N THR A 779 -15.49 -12.05 -19.93
CA THR A 779 -14.60 -10.93 -19.64
C THR A 779 -13.60 -10.71 -20.76
N PHE A 780 -13.35 -9.44 -21.07
CA PHE A 780 -12.27 -9.04 -21.97
C PHE A 780 -10.96 -8.91 -21.20
N GLN A 781 -9.88 -9.38 -21.83
CA GLN A 781 -8.50 -9.11 -21.42
C GLN A 781 -7.70 -8.63 -22.62
N THR A 782 -6.57 -7.96 -22.38
CA THR A 782 -5.78 -7.35 -23.46
C THR A 782 -4.29 -7.63 -23.29
N LEU A 783 -3.62 -7.95 -24.39
CA LEU A 783 -2.18 -7.96 -24.49
C LEU A 783 -1.69 -6.75 -25.28
N THR A 784 -0.72 -6.03 -24.72
CA THR A 784 -0.15 -4.81 -25.28
C THR A 784 1.36 -4.91 -25.48
N ARG A 785 1.96 -3.87 -26.04
CA ARG A 785 3.42 -3.72 -26.17
C ARG A 785 4.13 -3.76 -24.82
N GLN A 786 3.49 -3.30 -23.75
CA GLN A 786 4.06 -3.39 -22.40
C GLN A 786 4.09 -4.83 -21.87
N ASP A 787 3.29 -5.73 -22.46
CA ASP A 787 3.29 -7.16 -22.15
C ASP A 787 4.28 -7.95 -23.01
N GLY A 788 4.86 -7.33 -24.06
CA GLY A 788 5.87 -7.93 -24.93
C GLY A 788 5.46 -8.02 -26.42
N LEU A 789 4.26 -7.57 -26.76
CA LEU A 789 3.79 -7.47 -28.14
C LEU A 789 4.69 -6.53 -28.96
N GLY A 790 4.93 -6.84 -30.24
CA GLY A 790 5.80 -6.02 -31.10
C GLY A 790 5.28 -4.59 -31.27
N SER A 791 3.96 -4.44 -31.34
CA SER A 791 3.27 -3.15 -31.32
C SER A 791 1.79 -3.32 -30.94
N ASN A 792 1.14 -2.23 -30.50
CA ASN A 792 -0.28 -2.25 -30.17
C ASN A 792 -1.21 -2.26 -31.40
N SER A 793 -0.71 -2.14 -32.61
CA SER A 793 -1.50 -2.33 -33.83
C SER A 793 -1.37 -3.78 -34.30
N VAL A 794 -2.45 -4.55 -34.18
CA VAL A 794 -2.46 -5.99 -34.48
C VAL A 794 -3.30 -6.28 -35.71
N PHE A 795 -2.64 -6.57 -36.82
CA PHE A 795 -3.25 -6.72 -38.14
C PHE A 795 -3.72 -8.13 -38.44
N SER A 796 -3.16 -9.14 -37.77
CA SER A 796 -3.64 -10.52 -37.87
C SER A 796 -3.40 -11.31 -36.59
N VAL A 797 -4.24 -12.32 -36.40
CA VAL A 797 -4.13 -13.31 -35.32
C VAL A 797 -4.19 -14.69 -35.96
N LEU A 798 -3.28 -15.59 -35.56
CA LEU A 798 -3.23 -16.97 -36.06
C LEU A 798 -2.92 -17.91 -34.90
N GLN A 799 -3.71 -18.97 -34.71
CA GLN A 799 -3.30 -20.09 -33.85
C GLN A 799 -2.65 -21.17 -34.71
N ASP A 800 -1.39 -21.51 -34.40
CA ASP A 800 -0.67 -22.57 -35.11
C ASP A 800 -1.07 -23.98 -34.62
N ARG A 801 -0.53 -25.00 -35.28
CA ARG A 801 -0.76 -26.41 -34.95
C ARG A 801 -0.33 -26.81 -33.55
N THR A 802 0.69 -26.16 -32.99
CA THR A 802 1.19 -26.41 -31.63
C THR A 802 0.30 -25.77 -30.56
N GLY A 803 -0.60 -24.87 -30.95
CA GLY A 803 -1.48 -24.11 -30.06
C GLY A 803 -0.97 -22.72 -29.72
N ALA A 804 0.23 -22.34 -30.19
CA ALA A 804 0.75 -20.98 -30.01
C ALA A 804 0.01 -19.99 -30.90
N LEU A 805 -0.18 -18.78 -30.40
CA LEU A 805 -0.78 -17.67 -31.13
C LEU A 805 0.30 -16.79 -31.74
N TRP A 806 0.06 -16.32 -32.95
CA TRP A 806 0.93 -15.44 -33.70
C TRP A 806 0.17 -14.16 -34.04
N PHE A 807 0.79 -13.02 -33.76
CA PHE A 807 0.22 -11.69 -33.96
C PHE A 807 1.07 -10.91 -34.96
N GLY A 808 0.51 -10.61 -36.11
CA GLY A 808 1.13 -9.71 -37.09
C GLY A 808 0.97 -8.27 -36.63
N THR A 809 2.08 -7.54 -36.45
CA THR A 809 2.06 -6.15 -35.97
C THR A 809 2.88 -5.25 -36.89
N ASN A 810 2.84 -3.92 -36.67
CA ASN A 810 3.77 -2.99 -37.32
C ASN A 810 5.14 -2.90 -36.63
N GLY A 811 5.41 -3.74 -35.62
CA GLY A 811 6.69 -3.83 -34.90
C GLY A 811 7.35 -5.23 -34.95
N GLY A 812 6.90 -6.10 -35.85
CA GLY A 812 7.35 -7.48 -36.00
C GLY A 812 6.19 -8.47 -35.93
N VAL A 813 6.51 -9.76 -35.85
CA VAL A 813 5.53 -10.81 -35.54
C VAL A 813 5.76 -11.32 -34.12
N THR A 814 4.72 -11.30 -33.30
CA THR A 814 4.78 -11.80 -31.92
C THR A 814 4.19 -13.19 -31.81
N ARG A 815 4.95 -14.14 -31.27
CA ARG A 815 4.46 -15.43 -30.82
C ARG A 815 4.11 -15.37 -29.34
N TYR A 816 2.93 -15.86 -28.99
CA TYR A 816 2.43 -15.99 -27.63
C TYR A 816 2.03 -17.44 -27.34
N ARG A 817 2.53 -17.98 -26.23
CA ARG A 817 2.17 -19.31 -25.73
C ARG A 817 1.41 -19.16 -24.40
N PRO A 818 0.10 -19.46 -24.36
CA PRO A 818 -0.65 -19.42 -23.11
C PRO A 818 0.00 -20.30 -22.04
N SER A 819 -0.03 -19.84 -20.80
CA SER A 819 0.53 -20.59 -19.68
C SER A 819 -0.37 -21.73 -19.23
N VAL A 820 0.20 -22.71 -18.52
CA VAL A 820 -0.61 -23.63 -17.71
C VAL A 820 -1.44 -22.79 -16.74
N PRO A 821 -2.78 -23.01 -16.64
CA PRO A 821 -3.62 -22.20 -15.77
C PRO A 821 -3.15 -22.22 -14.32
N SER A 822 -2.78 -21.05 -13.80
CA SER A 822 -2.44 -20.82 -12.39
C SER A 822 -3.35 -19.70 -11.87
N PRO A 823 -4.42 -20.02 -11.13
CA PRO A 823 -5.38 -19.05 -10.64
C PRO A 823 -4.71 -17.92 -9.81
N PRO A 824 -4.88 -16.64 -10.19
CA PRO A 824 -4.34 -15.52 -9.41
C PRO A 824 -5.13 -15.37 -8.12
N PRO A 825 -4.50 -15.25 -6.94
CA PRO A 825 -5.24 -14.94 -5.72
C PRO A 825 -5.73 -13.49 -5.75
N ALA A 826 -6.91 -13.25 -5.17
CA ALA A 826 -7.51 -11.94 -4.99
C ALA A 826 -7.61 -11.61 -3.50
N PHE A 827 -7.48 -10.34 -3.16
CA PHE A 827 -7.47 -9.84 -1.79
C PHE A 827 -8.33 -8.58 -1.69
N VAL A 828 -9.08 -8.45 -0.59
CA VAL A 828 -9.73 -7.19 -0.22
C VAL A 828 -8.84 -6.49 0.80
N ASP A 829 -8.27 -5.37 0.39
CA ASP A 829 -7.30 -4.60 1.17
C ASP A 829 -7.99 -3.84 2.30
N ALA A 830 -9.09 -3.16 1.95
CA ALA A 830 -9.83 -2.35 2.90
C ALA A 830 -11.29 -2.12 2.47
N VAL A 831 -12.14 -1.82 3.46
CA VAL A 831 -13.46 -1.24 3.25
C VAL A 831 -13.46 0.18 3.78
N VAL A 832 -13.74 1.16 2.92
CA VAL A 832 -13.83 2.57 3.27
C VAL A 832 -15.30 2.96 3.39
N ALA A 833 -15.75 3.21 4.61
CA ALA A 833 -17.13 3.57 4.92
C ALA A 833 -17.16 4.88 5.72
N ASP A 834 -17.43 4.79 7.02
CA ASP A 834 -17.23 5.88 7.99
C ASP A 834 -15.75 6.22 8.20
N ARG A 835 -14.91 5.18 8.14
CA ARG A 835 -13.45 5.23 8.14
C ARG A 835 -12.90 4.09 7.26
N ARG A 836 -11.58 4.05 7.10
CA ARG A 836 -10.89 2.94 6.43
C ARG A 836 -10.72 1.77 7.40
N HIS A 837 -11.25 0.61 7.05
CA HIS A 837 -11.10 -0.64 7.81
C HIS A 837 -10.24 -1.62 7.01
N GLU A 838 -9.01 -1.89 7.46
CA GLU A 838 -8.03 -2.73 6.75
C GLU A 838 -8.17 -4.21 7.13
N LYS A 839 -8.01 -5.12 6.16
CA LYS A 839 -8.01 -6.59 6.35
C LYS A 839 -9.21 -7.14 7.16
N VAL A 840 -10.42 -6.64 6.88
CA VAL A 840 -11.66 -7.10 7.55
C VAL A 840 -12.37 -8.19 6.76
N SER A 841 -12.85 -9.23 7.43
CA SER A 841 -13.71 -10.27 6.86
C SER A 841 -15.20 -9.96 7.01
N GLU A 842 -15.57 -9.19 8.03
CA GLU A 842 -16.93 -8.73 8.30
C GLU A 842 -16.91 -7.28 8.79
N LEU A 843 -17.88 -6.48 8.32
CA LEU A 843 -18.07 -5.09 8.74
C LEU A 843 -19.56 -4.79 8.91
N SER A 844 -19.90 -4.06 9.98
CA SER A 844 -21.25 -3.54 10.18
C SER A 844 -21.24 -2.01 10.20
N VAL A 845 -22.09 -1.40 9.38
CA VAL A 845 -22.17 0.05 9.21
C VAL A 845 -23.62 0.54 9.35
N PRO A 846 -23.85 1.74 9.91
CA PRO A 846 -25.17 2.32 9.96
C PRO A 846 -25.59 2.80 8.57
N SER A 847 -26.90 2.76 8.27
CA SER A 847 -27.49 3.23 7.01
C SER A 847 -27.37 4.74 6.80
N SER A 848 -26.74 5.47 7.73
CA SER A 848 -26.35 6.87 7.57
C SER A 848 -25.06 7.05 6.77
N VAL A 849 -24.25 6.00 6.62
CA VAL A 849 -23.07 6.01 5.74
C VAL A 849 -23.53 6.06 4.29
N LYS A 850 -23.20 7.16 3.60
CA LYS A 850 -23.64 7.41 2.21
C LYS A 850 -22.79 6.71 1.16
N LEU A 851 -21.53 6.43 1.45
CA LEU A 851 -20.57 5.85 0.53
C LEU A 851 -19.87 4.68 1.21
N THR A 852 -19.86 3.52 0.56
CA THR A 852 -19.05 2.37 0.97
C THR A 852 -18.21 1.95 -0.23
N ALA A 853 -16.90 2.05 -0.10
CA ALA A 853 -15.95 1.66 -1.11
C ALA A 853 -15.18 0.41 -0.68
N PHE A 854 -14.93 -0.48 -1.62
CA PHE A 854 -14.10 -1.67 -1.42
C PHE A 854 -12.81 -1.49 -2.21
N GLU A 855 -11.68 -1.58 -1.53
CA GLU A 855 -10.33 -1.53 -2.09
C GLU A 855 -9.78 -2.96 -2.15
N PHE A 856 -9.28 -3.39 -3.30
CA PHE A 856 -8.84 -4.77 -3.54
C PHE A 856 -7.72 -4.84 -4.57
N HIS A 857 -7.02 -5.97 -4.59
CA HIS A 857 -6.04 -6.27 -5.62
C HIS A 857 -5.97 -7.78 -5.92
N GLY A 858 -5.36 -8.10 -7.05
CA GLY A 858 -5.03 -9.45 -7.47
C GLY A 858 -3.53 -9.58 -7.60
N MET A 859 -3.01 -10.79 -7.33
CA MET A 859 -1.58 -11.07 -7.46
C MET A 859 -1.34 -11.94 -8.69
N SER A 860 -0.49 -11.45 -9.59
CA SER A 860 0.01 -12.20 -10.73
C SER A 860 1.39 -11.67 -11.13
N PHE A 861 2.30 -12.56 -11.50
CA PHE A 861 3.60 -12.16 -12.05
C PHE A 861 3.56 -11.98 -13.57
N LYS A 862 2.70 -12.73 -14.27
CA LYS A 862 2.50 -12.58 -15.71
C LYS A 862 1.69 -11.32 -16.08
N THR A 863 0.78 -10.90 -15.20
CA THR A 863 -0.12 -9.75 -15.45
C THR A 863 0.33 -8.55 -14.64
N ARG A 864 0.53 -7.42 -15.31
CA ARG A 864 0.90 -6.18 -14.63
C ARG A 864 -0.27 -5.69 -13.77
N PRO A 865 -0.01 -4.99 -12.64
CA PRO A 865 -1.08 -4.52 -11.76
C PRO A 865 -2.15 -3.65 -12.46
N ASP A 866 -1.73 -2.84 -13.44
CA ASP A 866 -2.61 -1.99 -14.25
C ASP A 866 -3.37 -2.75 -15.36
N GLY A 867 -2.86 -3.91 -15.76
CA GLY A 867 -3.52 -4.82 -16.72
C GLY A 867 -4.44 -5.86 -16.06
N MET A 868 -4.49 -5.92 -14.73
CA MET A 868 -5.37 -6.84 -14.01
C MET A 868 -6.84 -6.45 -14.22
N VAL A 869 -7.69 -7.43 -14.52
CA VAL A 869 -9.14 -7.24 -14.55
C VAL A 869 -9.74 -7.88 -13.32
N TYR A 870 -10.73 -7.24 -12.75
CA TYR A 870 -11.48 -7.73 -11.60
C TYR A 870 -12.93 -7.95 -11.98
N ARG A 871 -13.46 -9.10 -11.59
CA ARG A 871 -14.91 -9.32 -11.55
C ARG A 871 -15.38 -9.14 -10.13
N TYR A 872 -16.40 -8.31 -9.92
CA TYR A 872 -16.93 -8.06 -8.60
C TYR A 872 -18.45 -8.01 -8.60
N ARG A 873 -19.04 -8.25 -7.43
CA ARG A 873 -20.44 -7.96 -7.13
C ARG A 873 -20.64 -7.77 -5.63
N LEU A 874 -21.66 -7.01 -5.27
CA LEU A 874 -22.20 -6.97 -3.92
C LEU A 874 -23.44 -7.87 -3.90
N ASN A 875 -23.24 -9.12 -3.50
CA ASN A 875 -24.32 -10.10 -3.43
C ASN A 875 -25.41 -9.62 -2.44
N GLY A 876 -26.66 -9.61 -2.89
CA GLY A 876 -27.79 -8.97 -2.21
C GLY A 876 -28.13 -7.56 -2.73
N TYR A 877 -27.29 -6.95 -3.58
CA TYR A 877 -27.53 -5.65 -4.22
C TYR A 877 -27.39 -5.73 -5.75
N ASP A 878 -26.29 -6.28 -6.26
CA ASP A 878 -26.08 -6.45 -7.69
C ASP A 878 -26.80 -7.68 -8.25
N LYS A 879 -27.39 -7.56 -9.45
CA LYS A 879 -28.03 -8.69 -10.16
C LYS A 879 -27.02 -9.67 -10.74
N ASP A 880 -25.98 -9.14 -11.37
CA ASP A 880 -24.95 -9.88 -12.09
C ASP A 880 -23.55 -9.38 -11.71
N TRP A 881 -22.54 -10.18 -12.03
CA TRP A 881 -21.14 -9.79 -11.91
C TRP A 881 -20.80 -8.63 -12.87
N ARG A 882 -20.00 -7.69 -12.38
CA ARG A 882 -19.44 -6.57 -13.17
C ARG A 882 -17.94 -6.72 -13.30
N THR A 883 -17.35 -6.10 -14.31
CA THR A 883 -15.91 -6.06 -14.56
C THR A 883 -15.34 -4.66 -14.29
N THR A 884 -14.07 -4.57 -13.88
CA THR A 884 -13.34 -3.31 -13.78
C THR A 884 -11.83 -3.54 -13.81
N HIS A 885 -11.07 -2.54 -14.27
CA HIS A 885 -9.61 -2.47 -14.09
C HIS A 885 -9.23 -1.68 -12.83
N ALA A 886 -10.19 -1.01 -12.19
CA ALA A 886 -9.93 -0.23 -10.99
C ALA A 886 -9.70 -1.15 -9.78
N TRP A 887 -8.74 -0.77 -8.94
CA TRP A 887 -8.46 -1.41 -7.65
C TRP A 887 -9.49 -1.05 -6.56
N ARG A 888 -10.50 -0.23 -6.90
CA ARG A 888 -11.50 0.29 -5.98
C ARG A 888 -12.86 0.41 -6.67
N VAL A 889 -13.92 -0.01 -5.98
CA VAL A 889 -15.32 0.15 -6.42
C VAL A 889 -16.15 0.77 -5.32
N GLU A 890 -17.20 1.49 -5.69
CA GLU A 890 -17.97 2.33 -4.79
C GLU A 890 -19.47 2.03 -4.89
N TYR A 891 -20.12 1.89 -3.73
CA TYR A 891 -21.55 1.74 -3.59
C TYR A 891 -22.12 2.91 -2.79
N GLN A 892 -23.19 3.51 -3.30
CA GLN A 892 -23.83 4.66 -2.69
C GLN A 892 -25.17 4.29 -2.06
N ASN A 893 -25.45 4.88 -0.90
CA ASN A 893 -26.73 4.79 -0.18
C ASN A 893 -27.27 3.35 -0.06
N LEU A 894 -26.41 2.43 0.37
CA LEU A 894 -26.79 1.02 0.50
C LEU A 894 -28.01 0.86 1.43
N PRO A 895 -29.08 0.16 0.98
CA PRO A 895 -30.23 -0.12 1.82
C PRO A 895 -29.87 -0.96 3.04
N ARG A 896 -30.76 -1.00 4.04
CA ARG A 896 -30.60 -1.90 5.18
C ARG A 896 -30.66 -3.34 4.71
N GLY A 897 -29.72 -4.16 5.18
CA GLY A 897 -29.61 -5.54 4.75
C GLY A 897 -28.25 -6.14 5.09
N SER A 898 -28.12 -7.41 4.76
CA SER A 898 -26.84 -8.12 4.79
C SER A 898 -26.42 -8.37 3.35
N TYR A 899 -25.17 -8.02 3.06
CA TYR A 899 -24.55 -8.15 1.76
C TYR A 899 -23.24 -8.89 1.89
N THR A 900 -22.78 -9.48 0.78
CA THR A 900 -21.43 -10.04 0.68
C THR A 900 -20.77 -9.44 -0.53
N PHE A 901 -19.71 -8.65 -0.31
CA PHE A 901 -18.86 -8.21 -1.39
C PHE A 901 -18.01 -9.39 -1.84
N GLU A 902 -18.01 -9.67 -3.14
CA GLU A 902 -17.25 -10.76 -3.75
C GLU A 902 -16.41 -10.17 -4.89
N VAL A 903 -15.12 -10.51 -4.94
CA VAL A 903 -14.22 -10.09 -6.02
C VAL A 903 -13.29 -11.23 -6.45
N GLN A 904 -13.13 -11.40 -7.77
CA GLN A 904 -12.16 -12.31 -8.40
C GLN A 904 -11.18 -11.49 -9.23
N ALA A 905 -9.91 -11.84 -9.18
CA ALA A 905 -8.91 -11.36 -10.11
C ALA A 905 -8.94 -12.23 -11.38
N VAL A 906 -8.71 -11.61 -12.52
CA VAL A 906 -8.67 -12.24 -13.84
C VAL A 906 -7.39 -11.80 -14.51
N ASP A 907 -6.45 -12.73 -14.66
CA ASP A 907 -5.15 -12.44 -15.25
C ASP A 907 -5.23 -12.26 -16.78
N ARG A 908 -4.13 -11.82 -17.41
CA ARG A 908 -4.02 -11.61 -18.86
C ARG A 908 -4.32 -12.86 -19.70
N ASP A 909 -4.23 -14.04 -19.08
CA ASP A 909 -4.47 -15.32 -19.75
C ASP A 909 -5.94 -15.79 -19.62
N LEU A 910 -6.83 -14.95 -19.05
CA LEU A 910 -8.22 -15.28 -18.68
C LEU A 910 -8.32 -16.40 -17.64
N VAL A 911 -7.32 -16.55 -16.77
CA VAL A 911 -7.44 -17.42 -15.60
C VAL A 911 -8.02 -16.60 -14.44
N TYR A 912 -9.08 -17.14 -13.85
CA TYR A 912 -9.82 -16.53 -12.74
C TYR A 912 -9.28 -17.02 -11.41
N SER A 913 -9.38 -16.19 -10.37
CA SER A 913 -9.21 -16.65 -8.99
C SER A 913 -10.10 -17.85 -8.70
N GLU A 914 -9.52 -18.91 -8.14
CA GLU A 914 -10.22 -20.17 -7.83
C GLU A 914 -11.45 -19.94 -6.94
N LYS A 915 -11.32 -19.03 -5.97
CA LYS A 915 -12.40 -18.56 -5.10
C LYS A 915 -12.41 -17.04 -5.05
N PRO A 916 -13.59 -16.39 -4.98
CA PRO A 916 -13.66 -14.96 -4.77
C PRO A 916 -13.16 -14.59 -3.37
N ALA A 917 -12.46 -13.46 -3.26
CA ALA A 917 -12.24 -12.80 -1.99
C ALA A 917 -13.55 -12.17 -1.52
N THR A 918 -13.87 -12.31 -0.24
CA THR A 918 -15.17 -11.90 0.28
C THR A 918 -15.08 -11.04 1.53
N VAL A 919 -16.01 -10.09 1.66
CA VAL A 919 -16.26 -9.33 2.89
C VAL A 919 -17.76 -9.28 3.15
N ALA A 920 -18.18 -9.72 4.34
CA ALA A 920 -19.56 -9.60 4.78
C ALA A 920 -19.85 -8.16 5.24
N LEU A 921 -20.87 -7.52 4.68
CA LEU A 921 -21.29 -6.15 5.02
C LEU A 921 -22.72 -6.15 5.56
N ARG A 922 -22.91 -5.73 6.81
CA ARG A 922 -24.23 -5.57 7.42
C ARG A 922 -24.59 -4.10 7.59
N VAL A 923 -25.56 -3.63 6.83
CA VAL A 923 -26.08 -2.26 6.91
C VAL A 923 -27.29 -2.22 7.84
N HIS A 924 -27.16 -1.55 8.99
CA HIS A 924 -28.18 -1.50 10.04
C HIS A 924 -28.76 -0.09 10.24
N ALA A 925 -29.88 0.02 10.97
CA ALA A 925 -30.41 1.33 11.32
C ALA A 925 -29.48 2.07 12.32
N PRO A 926 -29.32 3.40 12.21
CA PRO A 926 -28.51 4.16 13.17
C PRO A 926 -29.12 4.09 14.57
N TYR A 927 -28.40 3.52 15.54
CA TYR A 927 -28.87 3.27 16.91
C TYR A 927 -29.26 4.55 17.67
N MET A 928 -28.76 5.73 17.26
CA MET A 928 -29.17 7.02 17.82
C MET A 928 -30.67 7.30 17.67
N LEU A 929 -31.29 6.82 16.60
CA LEU A 929 -32.75 6.92 16.44
C LEU A 929 -33.47 6.03 17.44
N ILE A 930 -32.94 4.85 17.77
CA ILE A 930 -33.51 4.00 18.82
C ILE A 930 -33.40 4.70 20.18
N GLY A 931 -32.25 5.32 20.48
CA GLY A 931 -32.08 6.14 21.70
C GLY A 931 -33.05 7.33 21.75
N LEU A 932 -33.25 8.05 20.64
CA LEU A 932 -34.23 9.13 20.53
C LEU A 932 -35.66 8.64 20.65
N TRP A 933 -36.04 7.53 20.02
CA TRP A 933 -37.37 6.93 20.15
C TRP A 933 -37.59 6.33 21.53
N SER A 934 -36.54 5.84 22.20
CA SER A 934 -36.57 5.36 23.59
C SER A 934 -36.74 6.53 24.54
N ALA A 935 -35.97 7.61 24.36
CA ALA A 935 -36.11 8.84 25.12
C ALA A 935 -37.46 9.51 24.86
N LEU A 936 -37.95 9.49 23.61
CA LEU A 936 -39.28 9.98 23.25
C LEU A 936 -40.38 9.07 23.77
N SER A 937 -40.22 7.75 23.79
CA SER A 937 -41.22 6.84 24.38
C SER A 937 -41.18 6.85 25.89
N VAL A 938 -40.03 7.12 26.54
CA VAL A 938 -39.93 7.45 27.97
C VAL A 938 -40.53 8.83 28.23
N ALA A 939 -40.32 9.83 27.37
CA ALA A 939 -40.93 11.15 27.50
C ALA A 939 -42.44 11.09 27.25
N VAL A 940 -42.91 10.32 26.27
CA VAL A 940 -44.33 10.04 26.01
C VAL A 940 -44.91 9.16 27.10
N ALA A 941 -44.17 8.20 27.66
CA ALA A 941 -44.60 7.43 28.82
C ALA A 941 -44.63 8.29 30.08
N LEU A 942 -43.74 9.28 30.22
CA LEU A 942 -43.74 10.29 31.26
C LEU A 942 -44.91 11.24 31.06
N VAL A 943 -45.17 11.71 29.84
CA VAL A 943 -46.31 12.55 29.50
C VAL A 943 -47.60 11.77 29.62
N ALA A 944 -47.65 10.49 29.25
CA ALA A 944 -48.79 9.58 29.37
C ALA A 944 -48.99 9.15 30.83
N TRP A 945 -47.92 9.00 31.60
CA TRP A 945 -47.97 8.79 33.04
C TRP A 945 -48.38 10.07 33.74
N GLN A 946 -47.95 11.23 33.28
CA GLN A 946 -48.27 12.55 33.83
C GLN A 946 -49.67 12.96 33.42
N THR A 947 -50.14 12.65 32.21
CA THR A 947 -51.53 12.79 31.78
C THR A 947 -52.40 11.71 32.38
N ALA A 948 -51.96 10.45 32.55
CA ALA A 948 -52.69 9.46 33.33
C ALA A 948 -52.69 9.81 34.81
N ARG A 949 -51.65 10.46 35.34
CA ARG A 949 -51.62 11.01 36.70
C ARG A 949 -52.53 12.21 36.79
N VAL A 950 -52.57 13.09 35.79
CA VAL A 950 -53.47 14.24 35.69
C VAL A 950 -54.90 13.79 35.46
N VAL A 951 -55.18 12.74 34.69
CA VAL A 951 -56.50 12.15 34.41
C VAL A 951 -56.94 11.24 35.54
N ARG A 952 -56.05 10.51 36.22
CA ARG A 952 -56.36 9.87 37.52
C ARG A 952 -56.61 10.93 38.57
N ARG A 953 -55.85 12.03 38.56
CA ARG A 953 -56.13 13.22 39.36
C ARG A 953 -57.46 13.85 38.91
N ASP A 954 -57.81 13.85 37.63
CA ASP A 954 -59.02 14.47 37.04
C ASP A 954 -60.26 13.61 37.31
N ARG A 955 -60.11 12.29 37.30
CA ARG A 955 -61.14 11.29 37.65
C ARG A 955 -61.34 11.25 39.16
N ARG A 956 -60.25 11.29 39.94
CA ARG A 956 -60.29 11.60 41.38
C ARG A 956 -60.85 13.00 41.64
N LEU A 957 -60.61 13.99 40.77
CA LEU A 957 -61.18 15.34 40.84
C LEU A 957 -62.64 15.36 40.43
N ARG A 958 -63.13 14.46 39.58
CA ARG A 958 -64.56 14.35 39.23
C ARG A 958 -65.33 13.61 40.30
N GLU A 959 -64.74 12.56 40.86
CA GLU A 959 -65.23 11.90 42.08
C GLU A 959 -65.14 12.86 43.27
N ALA A 960 -64.04 13.61 43.40
CA ALA A 960 -63.88 14.66 44.39
C ALA A 960 -64.73 15.88 44.09
N ASN A 961 -65.09 16.24 42.84
CA ASN A 961 -65.98 17.36 42.46
C ASN A 961 -67.45 17.00 42.60
N ALA A 962 -67.82 15.73 42.41
CA ALA A 962 -69.11 15.21 42.84
C ALA A 962 -69.20 15.19 44.38
N ALA A 963 -68.10 14.86 45.07
CA ALA A 963 -67.96 15.04 46.51
C ALA A 963 -67.79 16.53 46.92
N LEU A 964 -67.29 17.42 46.05
CA LEU A 964 -67.12 18.86 46.24
C LEU A 964 -68.42 19.62 45.91
N SER A 965 -69.37 19.02 45.19
CA SER A 965 -70.74 19.54 45.08
C SER A 965 -71.48 19.34 46.41
N ALA A 966 -71.26 18.18 47.05
CA ALA A 966 -71.69 17.94 48.43
C ALA A 966 -70.86 18.76 49.45
N GLY A 967 -69.56 18.89 49.22
CA GLY A 967 -68.58 19.61 50.04
C GLY A 967 -68.54 21.12 49.83
N ASN A 968 -69.07 21.69 48.75
CA ASN A 968 -69.23 23.14 48.55
C ASN A 968 -70.38 23.70 49.40
N LYS A 969 -71.20 22.81 49.96
CA LYS A 969 -72.10 23.10 51.07
C LYS A 969 -71.35 23.14 52.43
N GLU A 970 -70.21 22.47 52.53
CA GLU A 970 -69.24 22.53 53.65
C GLU A 970 -68.14 23.59 53.44
N LEU A 971 -67.87 24.06 52.21
CA LEU A 971 -66.78 25.01 51.90
C LEU A 971 -67.14 26.48 52.21
N PHE A 972 -68.41 26.76 52.53
CA PHE A 972 -68.78 27.97 53.27
C PHE A 972 -68.27 27.91 54.72
N GLN A 973 -68.09 26.70 55.25
CA GLN A 973 -67.52 26.42 56.56
C GLN A 973 -65.97 26.41 56.53
N VAL A 974 -65.35 26.01 55.40
CA VAL A 974 -63.87 25.83 55.29
C VAL A 974 -63.10 27.06 54.80
N ASN A 975 -63.71 28.07 54.15
CA ASN A 975 -63.05 29.38 53.98
C ASN A 975 -62.80 30.11 55.32
N GLN A 976 -63.40 29.62 56.40
CA GLN A 976 -63.09 29.96 57.79
C GLN A 976 -61.91 29.14 58.33
N ASP A 977 -61.73 27.92 57.83
CA ASP A 977 -60.60 26.99 58.09
C ASP A 977 -59.37 27.33 57.24
N LEU A 978 -59.16 28.64 57.07
CA LEU A 978 -57.83 29.26 57.21
C LEU A 978 -57.02 29.18 55.88
N ALA A 979 -56.19 30.14 55.54
CA ALA A 979 -54.99 30.40 56.31
C ALA A 979 -54.25 29.14 56.90
N GLU A 980 -54.82 27.91 56.89
CA GLU A 980 -54.21 26.63 57.31
C GLU A 980 -53.42 25.98 56.18
N ALA A 981 -53.63 26.37 54.92
CA ALA A 981 -52.85 25.82 53.81
C ALA A 981 -51.70 26.75 53.32
N ASN A 982 -51.66 28.02 53.73
CA ASN A 982 -50.40 28.79 53.74
C ASN A 982 -49.31 28.06 54.56
N ARG A 983 -49.74 27.23 55.52
CA ARG A 983 -48.92 26.27 56.27
C ARG A 983 -48.29 25.18 55.40
N ALA A 984 -48.97 24.69 54.35
CA ALA A 984 -48.43 23.69 53.42
C ALA A 984 -47.35 24.29 52.47
N ALA A 985 -47.44 25.59 52.17
CA ALA A 985 -46.40 26.31 51.44
C ALA A 985 -45.11 26.48 52.29
N GLN A 986 -45.24 26.62 53.62
CA GLN A 986 -44.12 26.60 54.56
C GLN A 986 -43.51 25.19 54.75
N GLU A 987 -44.30 24.12 54.67
CA GLU A 987 -43.80 22.73 54.69
C GLU A 987 -42.89 22.40 53.49
N ALA A 988 -43.17 22.95 52.30
CA ALA A 988 -42.33 22.73 51.11
C ALA A 988 -40.98 23.47 51.18
N SER A 989 -40.94 24.65 51.80
CA SER A 989 -39.69 25.40 52.05
C SER A 989 -38.86 24.72 53.15
N GLN A 990 -39.52 24.25 54.23
CA GLN A 990 -38.87 23.43 55.25
C GLN A 990 -38.32 22.13 54.66
N ALA A 991 -39.04 21.41 53.80
CA ALA A 991 -38.56 20.16 53.21
C ALA A 991 -37.25 20.33 52.39
N LYS A 992 -37.05 21.47 51.73
CA LYS A 992 -35.80 21.80 51.01
C LYS A 992 -34.62 22.00 51.98
N SER A 993 -34.85 22.70 53.09
CA SER A 993 -33.85 22.90 54.16
C SER A 993 -33.59 21.61 54.96
N THR A 994 -34.62 20.80 55.22
CA THR A 994 -34.50 19.50 55.91
C THR A 994 -33.79 18.47 55.03
N PHE A 995 -33.94 18.51 53.69
CA PHE A 995 -33.19 17.65 52.77
C PHE A 995 -31.68 17.95 52.80
N LEU A 996 -31.28 19.23 52.76
CA LEU A 996 -29.86 19.64 52.85
C LEU A 996 -29.28 19.35 54.24
N ALA A 997 -30.06 19.53 55.31
CA ALA A 997 -29.65 19.20 56.68
C ALA A 997 -29.50 17.67 56.90
N ASN A 998 -30.43 16.85 56.38
CA ASN A 998 -30.38 15.39 56.48
C ASN A 998 -29.21 14.81 55.67
N MET A 999 -28.96 15.32 54.45
CA MET A 999 -27.79 14.93 53.66
C MET A 999 -26.47 15.33 54.31
N SER A 1000 -26.40 16.48 54.97
CA SER A 1000 -25.22 16.84 55.76
C SER A 1000 -24.97 15.85 56.90
N HIS A 1001 -26.01 15.44 57.63
CA HIS A 1001 -25.87 14.49 58.73
C HIS A 1001 -25.48 13.08 58.25
N GLU A 1002 -25.99 12.63 57.10
CA GLU A 1002 -25.63 11.33 56.50
C GLU A 1002 -24.26 11.33 55.82
N LEU A 1003 -23.75 12.48 55.36
CA LEU A 1003 -22.37 12.60 54.86
C LEU A 1003 -21.36 12.79 56.00
N ARG A 1004 -21.74 13.50 57.07
CA ARG A 1004 -20.90 13.77 58.25
C ARG A 1004 -20.61 12.51 59.05
N THR A 1005 -21.56 11.58 59.14
CA THR A 1005 -21.41 10.33 59.92
C THR A 1005 -20.32 9.38 59.39
N PRO A 1006 -20.27 9.01 58.09
CA PRO A 1006 -19.17 8.23 57.55
C PRO A 1006 -17.86 9.04 57.51
N LEU A 1007 -17.89 10.35 57.25
CA LEU A 1007 -16.67 11.18 57.28
C LEU A 1007 -16.03 11.26 58.67
N ASN A 1008 -16.83 11.48 59.71
CA ASN A 1008 -16.35 11.51 61.10
C ASN A 1008 -15.80 10.15 61.53
N SER A 1009 -16.36 9.06 61.02
CA SER A 1009 -15.85 7.71 61.27
C SER A 1009 -14.49 7.49 60.59
N VAL A 1010 -14.32 7.94 59.35
CA VAL A 1010 -13.03 7.89 58.62
C VAL A 1010 -11.98 8.76 59.31
N ILE A 1011 -12.35 9.95 59.76
CA ILE A 1011 -11.46 10.86 60.51
C ILE A 1011 -11.07 10.22 61.86
N ALA A 1012 -12.04 9.72 62.64
CA ALA A 1012 -11.77 9.10 63.93
C ALA A 1012 -10.92 7.82 63.84
N MET A 1013 -11.16 6.94 62.85
CA MET A 1013 -10.29 5.78 62.62
C MET A 1013 -8.87 6.21 62.23
N SER A 1014 -8.75 7.27 61.41
CA SER A 1014 -7.46 7.83 61.02
C SER A 1014 -6.73 8.45 62.23
N ASP A 1015 -7.45 9.13 63.12
CA ASP A 1015 -6.90 9.67 64.36
C ASP A 1015 -6.45 8.57 65.33
N ILE A 1016 -7.24 7.51 65.52
CA ILE A 1016 -6.85 6.36 66.37
C ILE A 1016 -5.59 5.65 65.84
N LEU A 1017 -5.45 5.54 64.52
CA LEU A 1017 -4.25 4.99 63.89
C LEU A 1017 -3.03 5.91 64.12
N LEU A 1018 -3.22 7.24 64.06
CA LEU A 1018 -2.16 8.22 64.33
C LEU A 1018 -1.77 8.30 65.81
N GLU A 1019 -2.69 8.00 66.73
CA GLU A 1019 -2.43 7.88 68.16
C GLU A 1019 -1.78 6.53 68.54
N LYS A 1020 -1.53 5.66 67.55
CA LYS A 1020 -0.74 4.41 67.67
C LYS A 1020 -1.28 3.36 68.63
N TYR A 1021 -2.57 3.40 68.98
CA TYR A 1021 -3.20 2.42 69.89
C TYR A 1021 -3.14 0.95 69.38
N PHE A 1022 -2.91 0.73 68.08
CA PHE A 1022 -2.79 -0.59 67.46
C PHE A 1022 -1.38 -0.90 66.91
N GLY A 1023 -0.35 -0.15 67.34
CA GLY A 1023 1.05 -0.34 66.94
C GLY A 1023 1.68 0.86 66.23
N ASP A 1024 3.02 0.89 66.14
CA ASP A 1024 3.76 2.00 65.51
C ASP A 1024 3.56 2.05 63.98
N LEU A 1025 3.18 3.22 63.46
CA LEU A 1025 3.12 3.50 62.02
C LEU A 1025 4.50 3.88 61.47
N ASN A 1026 4.80 3.47 60.23
CA ASN A 1026 6.00 3.95 59.54
C ASN A 1026 5.80 5.36 58.95
N VAL A 1027 6.89 6.07 58.66
CA VAL A 1027 6.87 7.49 58.24
C VAL A 1027 5.96 7.74 57.03
N ARG A 1028 5.92 6.82 56.06
CA ARG A 1028 5.05 6.98 54.88
C ARG A 1028 3.59 6.71 55.24
N GLN A 1029 3.32 5.71 56.07
CA GLN A 1029 1.97 5.40 56.55
C GLN A 1029 1.41 6.55 57.40
N GLU A 1030 2.20 7.10 58.32
CA GLU A 1030 1.79 8.26 59.13
C GLU A 1030 1.47 9.48 58.24
N THR A 1031 2.28 9.71 57.20
CA THR A 1031 2.04 10.79 56.23
C THR A 1031 0.75 10.58 55.43
N TYR A 1032 0.48 9.36 54.96
CA TYR A 1032 -0.75 9.07 54.22
C TYR A 1032 -1.99 9.16 55.10
N VAL A 1033 -1.92 8.68 56.34
CA VAL A 1033 -3.05 8.77 57.28
C VAL A 1033 -3.31 10.23 57.69
N LYS A 1034 -2.26 11.06 57.87
CA LYS A 1034 -2.42 12.51 58.05
C LYS A 1034 -3.11 13.18 56.87
N ASN A 1035 -2.70 12.87 55.64
CA ASN A 1035 -3.32 13.45 54.44
C ASN A 1035 -4.79 13.05 54.27
N VAL A 1036 -5.15 11.81 54.62
CA VAL A 1036 -6.54 11.34 54.61
C VAL A 1036 -7.38 12.09 55.66
N ARG A 1037 -6.84 12.26 56.88
CA ARG A 1037 -7.50 13.03 57.94
C ARG A 1037 -7.71 14.49 57.54
N ASP A 1038 -6.66 15.16 57.07
CA ASP A 1038 -6.70 16.59 56.75
C ASP A 1038 -7.64 16.87 55.55
N SER A 1039 -7.67 15.98 54.55
CA SER A 1039 -8.64 16.05 53.45
C SER A 1039 -10.08 15.84 53.92
N GLY A 1040 -10.30 14.92 54.87
CA GLY A 1040 -11.60 14.70 55.50
C GLY A 1040 -12.10 15.94 56.27
N GLN A 1041 -11.21 16.59 57.01
CA GLN A 1041 -11.53 17.84 57.74
C GLN A 1041 -11.84 19.00 56.79
N HIS A 1042 -11.11 19.13 55.67
CA HIS A 1042 -11.36 20.17 54.68
C HIS A 1042 -12.74 20.03 54.00
N LEU A 1043 -13.13 18.80 53.62
CA LEU A 1043 -14.45 18.50 53.08
C LEU A 1043 -15.58 18.81 54.06
N LEU A 1044 -15.34 18.58 55.35
CA LEU A 1044 -16.29 18.92 56.42
C LEU A 1044 -16.52 20.44 56.51
N SER A 1045 -15.46 21.24 56.37
CA SER A 1045 -15.55 22.71 56.38
C SER A 1045 -16.34 23.26 55.20
N LEU A 1046 -16.09 22.74 53.98
CA LEU A 1046 -16.81 23.13 52.76
C LEU A 1046 -18.31 22.83 52.84
N ILE A 1047 -18.68 21.70 53.42
CA ILE A 1047 -20.10 21.34 53.65
C ILE A 1047 -20.75 22.33 54.62
N ASN A 1048 -20.03 22.77 55.66
CA ASN A 1048 -20.56 23.75 56.61
C ASN A 1048 -20.74 25.14 55.95
N ASP A 1049 -19.78 25.59 55.12
CA ASP A 1049 -19.87 26.87 54.42
C ASP A 1049 -21.04 26.92 53.41
N ILE A 1050 -21.31 25.82 52.69
CA ILE A 1050 -22.45 25.69 51.78
C ILE A 1050 -23.79 25.69 52.54
N LEU A 1051 -23.83 25.07 53.72
CA LEU A 1051 -25.02 25.08 54.57
C LEU A 1051 -25.31 26.47 55.13
N ASP A 1052 -24.29 27.21 55.54
CA ASP A 1052 -24.47 28.57 56.05
C ASP A 1052 -24.93 29.54 54.95
N LEU A 1053 -24.39 29.41 53.73
CA LEU A 1053 -24.89 30.15 52.56
C LEU A 1053 -26.37 29.80 52.25
N SER A 1054 -26.72 28.51 52.27
CA SER A 1054 -28.09 28.06 52.02
C SER A 1054 -29.09 28.52 53.09
N LYS A 1055 -28.70 28.62 54.36
CA LYS A 1055 -29.53 29.18 55.44
C LYS A 1055 -29.78 30.67 55.26
N VAL A 1056 -28.77 31.40 54.80
CA VAL A 1056 -28.83 32.85 54.52
C VAL A 1056 -29.72 33.13 53.31
N GLU A 1057 -29.57 32.39 52.20
CA GLU A 1057 -30.41 32.51 51.01
C GLU A 1057 -31.87 32.13 51.26
N ALA A 1058 -32.11 31.13 52.11
CA ALA A 1058 -33.46 30.75 52.50
C ALA A 1058 -34.13 31.81 53.40
N GLY A 1059 -33.43 32.87 53.80
CA GLY A 1059 -33.91 33.86 54.78
C GLY A 1059 -33.98 33.33 56.22
N HIS A 1060 -33.42 32.15 56.49
CA HIS A 1060 -33.48 31.43 57.78
C HIS A 1060 -32.27 31.71 58.68
N SER A 1061 -31.51 32.78 58.40
CA SER A 1061 -30.46 33.30 59.28
C SER A 1061 -30.76 34.77 59.57
N PRO A 1062 -31.84 35.07 60.33
CA PRO A 1062 -32.08 36.43 60.79
C PRO A 1062 -30.89 36.89 61.63
N LEU A 1063 -30.52 38.17 61.50
CA LEU A 1063 -29.46 38.76 62.29
C LEU A 1063 -29.88 38.76 63.77
N GLU A 1064 -29.07 38.14 64.64
CA GLU A 1064 -29.25 38.27 66.09
C GLU A 1064 -28.68 39.62 66.53
N LEU A 1065 -29.44 40.68 66.26
CA LEU A 1065 -29.03 42.05 66.56
C LEU A 1065 -28.90 42.25 68.07
N SER A 1066 -27.69 42.55 68.51
CA SER A 1066 -27.36 42.94 69.88
C SER A 1066 -26.57 44.25 69.85
N GLU A 1067 -26.54 44.98 70.96
CA GLU A 1067 -25.58 46.08 71.08
C GLU A 1067 -24.16 45.50 71.11
N VAL A 1068 -23.37 45.79 70.08
CA VAL A 1068 -22.02 45.29 69.91
C VAL A 1068 -21.01 46.39 70.21
N ASP A 1069 -20.15 46.17 71.20
CA ASP A 1069 -18.93 46.97 71.38
C ASP A 1069 -17.95 46.64 70.25
N LEU A 1070 -18.03 47.42 69.18
CA LEU A 1070 -17.26 47.18 67.97
C LEU A 1070 -15.75 47.29 68.25
N LYS A 1071 -15.32 48.18 69.14
CA LYS A 1071 -13.90 48.33 69.49
C LYS A 1071 -13.34 47.05 70.10
N GLY A 1072 -14.01 46.53 71.13
CA GLY A 1072 -13.63 45.26 71.76
C GLY A 1072 -13.67 44.07 70.80
N LEU A 1073 -14.65 44.03 69.90
CA LEU A 1073 -14.79 42.95 68.91
C LEU A 1073 -13.64 42.94 67.89
N LEU A 1074 -13.26 44.10 67.34
CA LEU A 1074 -12.20 44.21 66.34
C LEU A 1074 -10.82 43.89 66.95
N GLU A 1075 -10.55 44.35 68.18
CA GLU A 1075 -9.32 44.01 68.92
C GLU A 1075 -9.24 42.51 69.25
N ASN A 1076 -10.35 41.90 69.66
CA ASN A 1076 -10.43 40.47 69.91
C ASN A 1076 -10.24 39.65 68.63
N SER A 1077 -10.77 40.11 67.51
CA SER A 1077 -10.66 39.44 66.21
C SER A 1077 -9.22 39.45 65.68
N LEU A 1078 -8.47 40.55 65.91
CA LEU A 1078 -7.04 40.62 65.63
C LEU A 1078 -6.21 39.66 66.49
N THR A 1079 -6.62 39.42 67.73
CA THR A 1079 -5.93 38.48 68.64
C THR A 1079 -5.98 37.04 68.10
N ILE A 1080 -7.09 36.65 67.47
CA ILE A 1080 -7.27 35.28 66.91
C ILE A 1080 -6.28 35.01 65.77
N VAL A 1081 -5.92 36.02 64.98
CA VAL A 1081 -4.95 35.87 63.87
C VAL A 1081 -3.51 36.18 64.30
N ARG A 1082 -3.29 36.65 65.53
CA ARG A 1082 -2.00 37.11 66.05
C ARG A 1082 -0.91 36.05 66.03
N GLU A 1083 -1.23 34.83 66.45
CA GLU A 1083 -0.25 33.73 66.47
C GLU A 1083 0.21 33.37 65.05
N ARG A 1084 -0.71 33.39 64.09
CA ARG A 1084 -0.43 33.12 62.68
C ARG A 1084 0.40 34.24 62.05
N ALA A 1085 0.08 35.49 62.38
CA ALA A 1085 0.85 36.65 61.96
C ALA A 1085 2.27 36.66 62.54
N LEU A 1086 2.43 36.32 63.83
CA LEU A 1086 3.73 36.21 64.52
C LEU A 1086 4.66 35.16 63.90
N LYS A 1087 4.12 34.01 63.48
CA LYS A 1087 4.90 32.97 62.78
C LYS A 1087 5.54 33.48 61.48
N HIS A 1088 4.92 34.48 60.85
CA HIS A 1088 5.39 35.11 59.62
C HIS A 1088 6.01 36.49 59.87
N GLY A 1089 6.21 36.89 61.13
CA GLY A 1089 6.76 38.21 61.47
C GLY A 1089 5.90 39.39 61.03
N ILE A 1090 4.61 39.19 60.76
CA ILE A 1090 3.68 40.23 60.31
C ILE A 1090 3.26 41.07 61.52
N SER A 1091 3.42 42.38 61.45
CA SER A 1091 2.97 43.29 62.51
C SER A 1091 1.49 43.64 62.36
N LEU A 1092 0.78 43.65 63.49
CA LEU A 1092 -0.66 43.92 63.55
C LEU A 1092 -0.94 45.27 64.23
N SER A 1093 -1.79 46.09 63.64
CA SER A 1093 -2.25 47.37 64.20
C SER A 1093 -3.78 47.44 64.30
N CYS A 1094 -4.28 48.09 65.34
CA CYS A 1094 -5.70 48.39 65.52
C CYS A 1094 -5.84 49.86 65.91
N GLU A 1095 -6.60 50.61 65.11
CA GLU A 1095 -6.87 52.03 65.35
C GLU A 1095 -8.39 52.26 65.29
N VAL A 1096 -9.00 52.58 66.43
CA VAL A 1096 -10.45 52.82 66.55
C VAL A 1096 -10.66 54.17 67.24
N GLU A 1097 -11.41 55.08 66.61
CA GLU A 1097 -11.73 56.40 67.15
C GLU A 1097 -12.54 56.31 68.47
N GLU A 1098 -12.33 57.25 69.40
CA GLU A 1098 -12.92 57.21 70.77
C GLU A 1098 -14.43 57.43 70.81
N ASP A 1099 -15.01 57.98 69.75
CA ASP A 1099 -16.43 58.32 69.61
C ASP A 1099 -17.24 57.30 68.81
N VAL A 1100 -16.67 56.13 68.49
CA VAL A 1100 -17.39 55.02 67.83
C VAL A 1100 -18.48 54.47 68.77
N PRO A 1101 -19.77 54.59 68.41
CA PRO A 1101 -20.87 54.12 69.25
C PRO A 1101 -20.98 52.60 69.21
N THR A 1102 -21.65 52.03 70.22
CA THR A 1102 -22.11 50.64 70.20
C THR A 1102 -23.08 50.46 69.03
N VAL A 1103 -22.87 49.43 68.21
CA VAL A 1103 -23.63 49.22 66.97
C VAL A 1103 -24.65 48.11 67.19
N VAL A 1104 -25.91 48.30 66.80
CA VAL A 1104 -26.92 47.23 66.91
C VAL A 1104 -26.79 46.29 65.73
N ALA A 1105 -26.09 45.18 65.94
CA ALA A 1105 -25.72 44.24 64.87
C ALA A 1105 -25.51 42.82 65.41
N ASP A 1106 -25.38 41.84 64.51
CA ASP A 1106 -25.07 40.47 64.92
C ASP A 1106 -23.57 40.32 65.15
N GLU A 1107 -23.17 40.32 66.43
CA GLU A 1107 -21.77 40.20 66.86
C GLU A 1107 -21.06 38.97 66.25
N ARG A 1108 -21.75 37.82 66.17
CA ARG A 1108 -21.12 36.59 65.65
C ARG A 1108 -20.86 36.70 64.16
N LYS A 1109 -21.81 37.27 63.40
CA LYS A 1109 -21.67 37.47 61.96
C LYS A 1109 -20.62 38.52 61.64
N ILE A 1110 -20.56 39.61 62.39
CA ILE A 1110 -19.48 40.62 62.27
C ILE A 1110 -18.12 39.98 62.56
N LYS A 1111 -18.01 39.20 63.63
CA LYS A 1111 -16.76 38.51 63.96
C LYS A 1111 -16.32 37.54 62.86
N GLN A 1112 -17.27 36.82 62.25
CA GLN A 1112 -17.00 35.95 61.11
C GLN A 1112 -16.57 36.74 59.87
N MET A 1113 -17.20 37.89 59.61
CA MET A 1113 -16.82 38.79 58.52
C MET A 1113 -15.38 39.29 58.68
N VAL A 1114 -15.07 39.84 59.85
CA VAL A 1114 -13.77 40.41 60.19
C VAL A 1114 -12.69 39.32 60.20
N PHE A 1115 -12.98 38.13 60.74
CA PHE A 1115 -12.04 37.00 60.71
C PHE A 1115 -11.75 36.52 59.29
N ASN A 1116 -12.76 36.42 58.42
CA ASN A 1116 -12.55 36.03 57.02
C ASN A 1116 -11.68 37.04 56.27
N LEU A 1117 -11.86 38.35 56.54
CA LEU A 1117 -11.04 39.40 55.95
C LEU A 1117 -9.60 39.40 56.52
N LEU A 1118 -9.44 39.31 57.85
CA LEU A 1118 -8.13 39.29 58.51
C LEU A 1118 -7.32 38.03 58.22
N SER A 1119 -7.96 36.85 58.19
CA SER A 1119 -7.28 35.60 57.84
C SER A 1119 -6.81 35.61 56.39
N ASN A 1120 -7.56 36.25 55.47
CA ASN A 1120 -7.09 36.46 54.11
C ASN A 1120 -5.93 37.47 54.08
N ALA A 1121 -6.04 38.60 54.78
CA ALA A 1121 -4.98 39.60 54.87
C ALA A 1121 -3.65 39.01 55.38
N VAL A 1122 -3.66 38.22 56.45
CA VAL A 1122 -2.47 37.54 56.98
C VAL A 1122 -1.94 36.47 56.01
N LYS A 1123 -2.83 35.72 55.34
CA LYS A 1123 -2.44 34.68 54.39
C LYS A 1123 -1.68 35.24 53.18
N PHE A 1124 -2.10 36.41 52.68
CA PHE A 1124 -1.56 37.01 51.45
C PHE A 1124 -0.50 38.08 51.68
N THR A 1125 -0.15 38.34 52.95
CA THR A 1125 0.95 39.22 53.33
C THR A 1125 2.24 38.40 53.49
N PRO A 1126 3.33 38.76 52.80
CA PRO A 1126 4.60 38.07 52.93
C PRO A 1126 5.29 38.37 54.27
N ASP A 1127 6.28 37.56 54.62
CA ASP A 1127 6.94 37.63 55.93
C ASP A 1127 7.51 39.03 56.23
N GLY A 1128 7.26 39.55 57.44
CA GLY A 1128 7.67 40.90 57.85
C GLY A 1128 6.74 42.05 57.43
N GLY A 1129 5.63 41.74 56.74
CA GLY A 1129 4.64 42.73 56.32
C GLY A 1129 3.78 43.28 57.46
N ARG A 1130 2.76 44.07 57.11
CA ARG A 1130 1.86 44.71 58.08
C ARG A 1130 0.40 44.48 57.69
N VAL A 1131 -0.43 44.21 58.69
CA VAL A 1131 -1.89 44.07 58.55
C VAL A 1131 -2.55 44.92 59.63
N GLY A 1132 -3.55 45.70 59.27
CA GLY A 1132 -4.22 46.61 60.19
C GLY A 1132 -5.74 46.53 60.08
N ILE A 1133 -6.41 46.93 61.16
CA ILE A 1133 -7.85 47.23 61.14
C ILE A 1133 -8.11 48.64 61.68
N GLU A 1134 -8.97 49.37 60.99
CA GLU A 1134 -9.34 50.75 61.30
C GLU A 1134 -10.87 50.86 61.38
N ALA A 1135 -11.40 51.63 62.33
CA ALA A 1135 -12.83 51.92 62.41
C ALA A 1135 -13.11 53.39 62.79
N LYS A 1136 -14.04 54.03 62.07
CA LYS A 1136 -14.41 55.46 62.23
C LYS A 1136 -15.90 55.71 62.00
N VAL A 1137 -16.44 56.77 62.62
CA VAL A 1137 -17.84 57.18 62.44
C VAL A 1137 -17.98 58.08 61.22
N GLN A 1138 -18.82 57.71 60.27
CA GLN A 1138 -19.02 58.47 59.04
C GLN A 1138 -20.33 59.26 59.12
N GLY A 1139 -20.18 60.59 59.21
CA GLY A 1139 -21.28 61.55 59.12
C GLY A 1139 -21.86 61.61 57.71
N SER A 1140 -23.18 61.49 57.66
CA SER A 1140 -24.08 61.34 56.52
C SER A 1140 -23.80 62.20 55.28
N ARG A 1141 -23.85 61.55 54.09
CA ARG A 1141 -24.48 62.06 52.85
C ARG A 1141 -24.61 60.93 51.81
N PHE A 1142 -25.63 60.09 51.95
CA PHE A 1142 -26.08 59.18 50.89
C PHE A 1142 -27.62 59.14 50.86
N LYS A 1143 -28.24 59.68 49.80
CA LYS A 1143 -29.68 59.60 49.55
C LYS A 1143 -29.94 58.56 48.45
N VAL A 1144 -30.69 57.52 48.79
CA VAL A 1144 -31.23 56.54 47.85
C VAL A 1144 -32.63 57.03 47.44
N GLN A 1145 -32.75 57.67 46.28
CA GLN A 1145 -33.99 57.61 45.50
C GLN A 1145 -33.65 56.74 44.29
N GLY A 1146 -34.10 55.49 44.16
CA GLY A 1146 -35.41 54.98 44.57
C GLY A 1146 -36.41 55.22 43.44
N SER A 1147 -36.14 54.64 42.26
CA SER A 1147 -37.17 54.07 41.37
C SER A 1147 -36.54 53.58 40.05
N GLY A 1148 -36.25 52.28 39.97
CA GLY A 1148 -36.60 51.55 38.75
C GLY A 1148 -37.96 50.90 38.99
N PRO A 1149 -38.85 50.70 38.01
CA PRO A 1149 -39.55 49.43 38.02
C PRO A 1149 -38.51 48.41 37.56
N GLN A 1150 -38.08 47.52 38.45
CA GLN A 1150 -37.27 46.37 38.07
C GLN A 1150 -35.77 46.68 37.79
N PRO A 1151 -34.87 45.77 38.19
CA PRO A 1151 -33.76 46.17 39.05
C PRO A 1151 -32.40 46.14 38.33
N GLY A 1152 -31.56 47.16 38.54
CA GLY A 1152 -30.19 46.85 39.00
C GLY A 1152 -28.96 47.62 38.51
N THR A 1153 -29.07 48.66 37.68
CA THR A 1153 -27.97 49.64 37.50
C THR A 1153 -28.18 50.82 38.44
N LEU A 1154 -27.22 51.17 39.32
CA LEU A 1154 -27.27 52.39 40.15
C LEU A 1154 -25.91 53.11 40.16
N ASN A 1155 -25.85 54.27 39.51
CA ASN A 1155 -24.78 55.26 39.67
C ASN A 1155 -25.04 56.10 40.93
N PHE A 1156 -23.98 56.59 41.60
CA PHE A 1156 -24.06 57.53 42.73
C PHE A 1156 -23.23 58.80 42.46
N GLU A 1157 -23.86 59.97 42.49
CA GLU A 1157 -23.25 61.30 42.53
C GLU A 1157 -23.71 62.07 43.79
N PRO A 1158 -23.01 63.15 44.22
CA PRO A 1158 -23.37 63.92 45.40
C PRO A 1158 -24.60 64.81 45.18
N GLY A 1159 -25.56 64.73 46.10
CA GLY A 1159 -26.70 65.64 46.19
C GLY A 1159 -27.02 66.02 47.64
N THR A 1160 -26.84 67.29 47.97
CA THR A 1160 -27.63 68.02 48.98
C THR A 1160 -29.11 68.08 48.53
N GLY A 1161 -30.13 67.88 49.36
CA GLY A 1161 -30.07 67.74 50.82
C GLY A 1161 -31.28 67.05 51.47
N GLY A 1162 -31.08 66.77 52.76
CA GLY A 1162 -32.10 66.55 53.79
C GLY A 1162 -32.17 65.14 54.41
N GLU A 1163 -31.42 64.97 55.52
CA GLU A 1163 -31.49 64.04 56.68
C GLU A 1163 -31.36 62.51 56.50
N ASP A 1164 -30.67 61.75 57.37
CA ASP A 1164 -29.22 61.60 57.61
C ASP A 1164 -29.06 60.39 58.58
N GLY A 1165 -28.69 59.19 58.08
CA GLY A 1165 -28.45 58.01 58.93
C GLY A 1165 -26.96 57.77 59.18
N GLN A 1166 -26.54 57.71 60.44
CA GLN A 1166 -25.15 57.57 60.87
C GLN A 1166 -24.65 56.13 60.68
N CYS A 1167 -23.47 55.94 60.07
CA CYS A 1167 -22.87 54.62 59.80
C CYS A 1167 -21.42 54.55 60.30
N VAL A 1168 -20.96 53.36 60.71
CA VAL A 1168 -19.56 53.07 61.06
C VAL A 1168 -18.88 52.40 59.86
N GLU A 1169 -17.75 52.94 59.42
CA GLU A 1169 -16.91 52.37 58.36
C GLU A 1169 -15.75 51.59 58.98
N VAL A 1170 -15.60 50.32 58.61
CA VAL A 1170 -14.51 49.44 59.06
C VAL A 1170 -13.63 49.08 57.87
N CYS A 1171 -12.32 49.26 58.01
CA CYS A 1171 -11.32 48.98 57.00
C CYS A 1171 -10.33 47.93 57.51
N VAL A 1172 -10.15 46.83 56.76
CA VAL A 1172 -9.07 45.86 56.96
C VAL A 1172 -8.07 46.03 55.84
N TRP A 1173 -6.80 46.25 56.17
CA TRP A 1173 -5.76 46.47 55.17
C TRP A 1173 -4.51 45.62 55.41
N ASP A 1174 -3.76 45.39 54.33
CA ASP A 1174 -2.53 44.63 54.33
C ASP A 1174 -1.46 45.23 53.40
N THR A 1175 -0.20 44.81 53.56
CA THR A 1175 0.92 45.17 52.67
C THR A 1175 1.34 43.99 51.77
N GLY A 1176 0.41 43.11 51.45
CA GLY A 1176 0.62 41.87 50.73
C GLY A 1176 0.78 42.00 49.22
N VAL A 1177 0.56 40.90 48.51
CA VAL A 1177 0.79 40.81 47.05
C VAL A 1177 -0.12 41.71 46.21
N GLY A 1178 -1.22 42.21 46.79
CA GLY A 1178 -2.22 43.03 46.10
C GLY A 1178 -3.04 42.27 45.05
N ILE A 1179 -4.17 42.84 44.62
CA ILE A 1179 -5.14 42.23 43.70
C ILE A 1179 -5.16 43.00 42.37
N ALA A 1180 -5.00 42.28 41.26
CA ALA A 1180 -5.02 42.86 39.92
C ALA A 1180 -6.38 43.51 39.62
N PRO A 1181 -6.43 44.70 38.98
CA PRO A 1181 -7.66 45.44 38.74
C PRO A 1181 -8.77 44.62 38.06
N GLU A 1182 -8.43 43.74 37.12
CA GLU A 1182 -9.38 42.85 36.44
C GLU A 1182 -10.07 41.83 37.36
N ASP A 1183 -9.48 41.50 38.50
CA ASP A 1183 -10.00 40.49 39.43
C ASP A 1183 -10.74 41.11 40.64
N GLN A 1184 -10.63 42.42 40.88
CA GLN A 1184 -11.17 43.08 42.08
C GLN A 1184 -12.71 43.03 42.20
N GLY A 1185 -13.44 43.06 41.08
CA GLY A 1185 -14.90 42.91 41.09
C GLY A 1185 -15.38 41.46 41.24
N ARG A 1186 -14.50 40.52 40.90
CA ARG A 1186 -14.82 39.09 40.80
C ARG A 1186 -14.65 38.35 42.10
N VAL A 1187 -13.75 38.80 42.98
CA VAL A 1187 -13.46 38.14 44.28
C VAL A 1187 -14.65 38.05 45.24
N PHE A 1188 -15.73 38.80 45.02
CA PHE A 1188 -16.98 38.70 45.80
C PHE A 1188 -18.02 37.75 45.18
N GLY A 1189 -17.73 37.15 44.03
CA GLY A 1189 -18.56 36.13 43.39
C GLY A 1189 -18.40 34.77 44.08
N GLU A 1190 -19.46 33.98 44.09
CA GLU A 1190 -19.43 32.63 44.64
C GLU A 1190 -18.45 31.76 43.83
N PHE A 1191 -17.50 31.13 44.53
CA PHE A 1191 -16.45 30.27 43.96
C PHE A 1191 -15.42 30.99 43.07
N GLU A 1192 -15.36 32.32 43.11
CA GLU A 1192 -14.42 33.11 42.30
C GLU A 1192 -13.09 33.41 43.04
N GLN A 1193 -11.95 33.39 42.33
CA GLN A 1193 -10.61 33.62 42.89
C GLN A 1193 -9.77 34.51 41.96
N ALA A 1194 -8.92 35.38 42.52
CA ALA A 1194 -8.01 36.25 41.76
C ALA A 1194 -6.77 35.49 41.21
N LYS A 1195 -6.29 35.87 40.02
CA LYS A 1195 -5.14 35.25 39.33
C LYS A 1195 -3.85 36.00 39.63
N VAL A 1196 -3.07 35.58 40.62
CA VAL A 1196 -1.73 36.17 40.89
C VAL A 1196 -0.63 35.32 40.24
N SER A 1197 0.25 35.96 39.44
CA SER A 1197 1.45 35.35 38.86
C SER A 1197 2.66 35.55 39.79
N LEU A 1198 3.41 34.47 40.05
CA LEU A 1198 4.65 34.39 40.85
C LEU A 1198 4.48 34.41 42.39
N VAL A 1199 3.84 33.40 42.96
CA VAL A 1199 4.26 32.58 44.14
C VAL A 1199 3.23 31.44 44.24
N LYS A 1200 3.67 30.22 44.58
CA LYS A 1200 2.88 28.98 44.76
C LYS A 1200 1.38 29.22 45.01
N GLN A 1201 0.52 28.70 44.11
CA GLN A 1201 -0.93 28.60 44.28
C GLN A 1201 -1.26 28.06 45.69
N GLN A 1202 -1.73 28.92 46.59
CA GLN A 1202 -2.24 28.53 47.90
C GLN A 1202 -3.78 28.49 47.85
N GLU A 1203 -4.33 27.30 47.98
CA GLU A 1203 -5.77 26.98 47.85
C GLU A 1203 -6.66 27.82 48.78
N GLY A 1204 -7.72 28.41 48.23
CA GLY A 1204 -8.88 28.97 48.95
C GLY A 1204 -10.16 28.43 48.32
N THR A 1205 -11.32 28.58 48.96
CA THR A 1205 -12.59 27.99 48.49
C THR A 1205 -13.40 28.92 47.57
N GLY A 1206 -13.08 30.22 47.56
CA GLY A 1206 -13.83 31.24 46.81
C GLY A 1206 -15.21 31.59 47.38
N LEU A 1207 -15.59 31.02 48.52
CA LEU A 1207 -16.91 31.24 49.15
C LEU A 1207 -16.91 32.28 50.27
N GLY A 1208 -15.77 32.47 50.95
CA GLY A 1208 -15.68 33.32 52.14
C GLY A 1208 -16.05 34.79 51.89
N LEU A 1209 -15.55 35.39 50.81
CA LEU A 1209 -15.83 36.80 50.48
C LEU A 1209 -17.26 37.03 49.96
N ALA A 1210 -17.86 36.04 49.29
CA ALA A 1210 -19.27 36.08 48.91
C ALA A 1210 -20.18 36.07 50.14
N LEU A 1211 -19.83 35.27 51.16
CA LEU A 1211 -20.54 35.23 52.44
C LEU A 1211 -20.40 36.56 53.22
N VAL A 1212 -19.20 37.17 53.23
CA VAL A 1212 -19.00 38.50 53.83
C VAL A 1212 -19.89 39.54 53.16
N LYS A 1213 -19.95 39.55 51.82
CA LYS A 1213 -20.83 40.47 51.08
C LYS A 1213 -22.31 40.30 51.47
N ARG A 1214 -22.80 39.06 51.60
CA ARG A 1214 -24.18 38.80 52.02
C ARG A 1214 -24.47 39.27 53.45
N PHE A 1215 -23.55 39.06 54.39
CA PHE A 1215 -23.74 39.55 55.76
C PHE A 1215 -23.71 41.07 55.84
N VAL A 1216 -22.85 41.75 55.08
CA VAL A 1216 -22.84 43.22 55.00
C VAL A 1216 -24.16 43.74 54.42
N GLU A 1217 -24.64 43.14 53.32
CA GLU A 1217 -25.92 43.50 52.69
C GLU A 1217 -27.11 43.28 53.65
N GLN A 1218 -27.11 42.19 54.42
CA GLN A 1218 -28.14 41.91 55.43
C GLN A 1218 -28.15 42.92 56.59
N HIS A 1219 -26.99 43.46 56.97
CA HIS A 1219 -26.91 44.56 57.94
C HIS A 1219 -27.23 45.92 57.32
N GLY A 1220 -27.58 46.00 56.03
CA GLY A 1220 -27.87 47.25 55.34
C GLY A 1220 -26.63 48.07 54.97
N GLY A 1221 -25.45 47.46 55.02
CA GLY A 1221 -24.16 48.07 54.68
C GLY A 1221 -23.71 47.83 53.24
N ARG A 1222 -22.54 48.39 52.89
CA ARG A 1222 -21.86 48.15 51.61
C ARG A 1222 -20.43 47.67 51.85
N ILE A 1223 -19.92 46.77 50.99
CA ILE A 1223 -18.52 46.34 50.95
C ILE A 1223 -17.84 46.72 49.62
N TRP A 1224 -16.57 47.12 49.67
CA TRP A 1224 -15.72 47.38 48.50
C TRP A 1224 -14.24 47.20 48.84
N LEU A 1225 -13.35 47.27 47.84
CA LEU A 1225 -11.91 47.13 48.03
C LEU A 1225 -11.11 48.14 47.21
N GLU A 1226 -9.92 48.47 47.69
CA GLU A 1226 -8.89 49.24 47.00
C GLU A 1226 -7.57 48.48 47.08
N SER A 1227 -6.97 48.14 45.94
CA SER A 1227 -5.73 47.39 45.94
C SER A 1227 -4.86 47.68 44.73
N GLU A 1228 -3.55 47.66 44.93
CA GLU A 1228 -2.55 47.78 43.88
C GLU A 1228 -1.54 46.62 44.01
N VAL A 1229 -1.24 45.96 42.90
CA VAL A 1229 -0.35 44.79 42.89
C VAL A 1229 1.03 45.17 43.43
N GLY A 1230 1.52 44.39 44.40
CA GLY A 1230 2.79 44.60 45.09
C GLY A 1230 2.78 45.66 46.21
N LYS A 1231 1.66 46.35 46.44
CA LYS A 1231 1.50 47.36 47.51
C LYS A 1231 0.45 47.00 48.57
N GLY A 1232 -0.21 45.86 48.43
CA GLY A 1232 -1.22 45.36 49.37
C GLY A 1232 -2.67 45.71 49.00
N SER A 1233 -3.60 45.32 49.88
CA SER A 1233 -5.05 45.50 49.68
C SER A 1233 -5.70 46.16 50.89
N ARG A 1234 -6.77 46.94 50.64
CA ARG A 1234 -7.65 47.52 51.66
C ARG A 1234 -9.09 47.11 51.35
N PHE A 1235 -9.79 46.51 52.31
CA PHE A 1235 -11.18 46.10 52.22
C PHE A 1235 -12.02 46.92 53.19
N TYR A 1236 -13.05 47.56 52.67
CA TYR A 1236 -13.91 48.47 53.42
C TYR A 1236 -15.32 47.91 53.50
N PHE A 1237 -15.96 48.00 54.66
CA PHE A 1237 -17.40 47.80 54.77
C PHE A 1237 -18.06 48.76 55.77
N THR A 1238 -19.33 49.05 55.56
CA THR A 1238 -20.13 49.91 56.46
C THR A 1238 -21.13 49.12 57.28
N LEU A 1239 -21.40 49.57 58.50
CA LEU A 1239 -22.46 49.08 59.38
C LEU A 1239 -23.31 50.27 59.88
N PRO A 1240 -24.64 50.27 59.69
CA PRO A 1240 -25.48 51.32 60.24
C PRO A 1240 -25.56 51.23 61.76
N VAL A 1241 -25.56 52.37 62.47
CA VAL A 1241 -25.58 52.42 63.94
C VAL A 1241 -26.94 51.96 64.49
N GLU A 1242 -28.03 52.36 63.84
CA GLU A 1242 -29.39 51.85 64.04
C GLU A 1242 -29.96 51.32 62.70
N PRO A 1243 -30.63 50.16 62.66
CA PRO A 1243 -31.12 49.57 61.42
C PRO A 1243 -32.26 50.39 60.78
N THR A 1244 -32.20 50.62 59.47
CA THR A 1244 -33.20 51.38 58.71
C THR A 1244 -34.54 50.61 58.58
N SER A 1245 -35.63 51.29 58.92
CA SER A 1245 -36.99 50.75 59.15
C SER A 1245 -37.72 50.06 57.98
N GLU A 1246 -37.12 49.86 56.80
CA GLU A 1246 -37.76 49.17 55.65
C GLU A 1246 -37.37 47.69 55.49
N MET A 1247 -36.56 47.11 56.37
CA MET A 1247 -36.20 45.67 56.33
C MET A 1247 -37.11 44.76 57.20
N HIS A 1248 -38.36 45.16 57.44
CA HIS A 1248 -39.34 44.33 58.15
C HIS A 1248 -40.41 43.69 57.24
N SER A 1249 -40.29 43.79 55.91
CA SER A 1249 -41.18 43.05 54.99
C SER A 1249 -40.47 42.51 53.73
N ALA A 1250 -39.92 41.30 53.81
CA ALA A 1250 -39.95 40.25 52.78
C ALA A 1250 -39.55 38.91 53.38
#